data_AF-A0A9C8AC65-F1
#
_entry.id   AF-A0A9C8AC65-F1
#
_cell.length_a   1.000
_cell.length_b   1.000
_cell.length_c   1.000
_cell.angle_alpha   90.00
_cell.angle_beta   90.00
_cell.angle_gamma   90.00
#
_symmetry.space_group_name_H-M   'P 1'
#
loop_
_entity.id
_entity.type
_entity.pdbx_description
1 polymer ?
#
loop_
_entity_poly.entity_id
_entity_poly.type
_entity_poly.pdbx_seq_one_letter_code
_entity_poly.pdbx_strand_id
1 'polypeptide(L)'
;MPLTPKDKAAELLDKVIALVDDKFPQAQSQQIKSFVQHFYHSVAPEELLERGNASNLYGAAVDYWRFVSQYTPNQTKVRVYNPQFEQDGWQTTHTVVSILIKEMPFLVDSVRMALNRQGLTVHLTIPPVFKTHRDEQGQLVELLPHHSGNQLSPVEREKGNHEFLIHLEVDRQTEAAVLDGIARELENVLDDVRMAVDDWQPMRQKMGEVLQELETNSPPIETDELHEVCEFLHWVQTNHFTFLGYREYELSGKDDVVELRRVPGSGLGILRDKISSNLPLQSESALEENKAVPSFETGEPAWISSPSFAKLPLPLRKLAREPHLLLLNKTSAFSSIHRPAHIDYIGIKRINRDGIVTGEWRFLGLYTSVAYHQRTIDTPLIRRKVTYVVEQVGYQRSSHKNQALLDILETYPRDELFQIEPKTLRETALGILQLQERQRIRLFVRPDTYGRFFSCLIYVPRERYDTDIRKRMQAVLLKVFGGTRVEFHVRLSESVLAQVHFIVYTPTGTCLDCDIKDIENKLIEVTREWQDVLHEALLEHNGEELGTRLFRRYEDAFPVAYREDFSARYAVYDIDKIETLIAPLSSPPSPPLGGKSLSHEEVFEPGIGMSLYRPIEAPDNSLRFKLFYPQSHIPLSQVLPMLENMGVKVISERAYEVPTLGNPPVWIQDFELLHHEKSLDIGQIKEVFQALFERVWRGDIENDGFNRLVLRAQLTWREIVVFRAYWKYLRQTGGSFSQEYVEQALVNNPTIVQALLALFYARCNPALAKTANVEAIVQGIENSLDSVASLDEDRILRRFFGVILATLRTNYFQPEKNSSKNGVNGISSERHRSHVFSENGVFLSNKPYLSFKFDPTKVADLPEPRPMFEIFVYSPRVEGVHLRGGKVARGGIRWSDRVEDFRTEILGLVKAQMVKNAVIVPVGSKGGFVAKRLPTQGGRDAVQKEGITCYKTFIRGLLDLTDNIVEGQIVPPPDVLRHDEDDPYLVVAADKGTATFSDIANSIAKEYQFWLDDAFASGGSTGYDHIKMGITARGAWESVKRHFRELAVDIQTQNVTVIGIGDMSGDVFGNGVLLSEHIKLVGAFNHIHIFLDPNPNPQASFQERQRLFNLPRSTWADYETRLISEGGGVFSRSRKSIVLSPQVQALLGIAAEALTPNELIKAML
;
A
#
# COMPACT_ATOMS: atom_id res chain seq x y z
N MET A 1 -21.97 -35.19 35.16
CA MET A 1 -20.73 -34.86 34.43
C MET A 1 -21.10 -34.70 32.96
N PRO A 2 -20.51 -33.76 32.21
CA PRO A 2 -20.70 -33.72 30.76
C PRO A 2 -20.18 -35.02 30.14
N LEU A 3 -20.96 -35.62 29.24
CA LEU A 3 -20.55 -36.81 28.47
C LEU A 3 -19.23 -36.51 27.76
N THR A 4 -18.26 -37.41 27.90
CA THR A 4 -16.98 -37.29 27.18
C THR A 4 -17.22 -37.48 25.67
N PRO A 5 -16.31 -37.03 24.79
CA PRO A 5 -16.40 -37.30 23.35
C PRO A 5 -16.60 -38.80 23.05
N LYS A 6 -15.94 -39.66 23.83
CA LYS A 6 -16.09 -41.12 23.77
C LYS A 6 -17.53 -41.58 24.06
N ASP A 7 -18.17 -41.05 25.10
CA ASP A 7 -19.54 -41.43 25.47
C ASP A 7 -20.55 -40.98 24.40
N LYS A 8 -20.37 -39.77 23.86
CA LYS A 8 -21.23 -39.24 22.78
C LYS A 8 -21.07 -40.01 21.47
N ALA A 9 -19.85 -40.42 21.13
CA ALA A 9 -19.59 -41.25 19.96
C ALA A 9 -20.21 -42.65 20.10
N ALA A 10 -20.17 -43.24 21.30
CA ALA A 10 -20.86 -44.49 21.60
C ALA A 10 -22.38 -44.36 21.43
N GLU A 11 -23.01 -43.31 21.98
CA GLU A 11 -24.45 -43.05 21.79
C GLU A 11 -24.81 -42.84 20.30
N LEU A 12 -23.92 -42.23 19.52
CA LEU A 12 -24.11 -42.04 18.09
C LEU A 12 -24.07 -43.38 17.34
N LEU A 13 -23.12 -44.26 17.68
CA LEU A 13 -23.01 -45.59 17.09
C LEU A 13 -24.20 -46.49 17.47
N ASP A 14 -24.70 -46.39 18.70
CA ASP A 14 -25.91 -47.10 19.14
C ASP A 14 -27.14 -46.69 18.31
N LYS A 15 -27.25 -45.39 17.97
CA LYS A 15 -28.30 -44.90 17.05
C LYS A 15 -28.14 -45.47 15.64
N VAL A 16 -26.91 -45.61 15.14
CA VAL A 16 -26.65 -46.26 13.83
C VAL A 16 -27.07 -47.73 13.87
N ILE A 17 -26.73 -48.45 14.94
CA ILE A 17 -27.12 -49.85 15.14
C ILE A 17 -28.65 -50.01 15.18
N ALA A 18 -29.36 -49.11 15.88
CA ALA A 18 -30.81 -49.10 15.92
C ALA A 18 -31.45 -48.89 14.54
N LEU A 19 -30.85 -48.06 13.67
CA LEU A 19 -31.30 -47.89 12.28
C LEU A 19 -31.12 -49.16 11.44
N VAL A 20 -30.05 -49.95 11.69
CA VAL A 20 -29.85 -51.25 11.02
C VAL A 20 -30.95 -52.25 11.41
N ASP A 21 -31.29 -52.33 12.70
CA ASP A 21 -32.34 -53.22 13.20
C ASP A 21 -33.75 -52.85 12.67
N ASP A 22 -34.03 -51.57 12.44
CA ASP A 22 -35.30 -51.11 11.86
C ASP A 22 -35.43 -51.44 10.36
N LYS A 23 -34.32 -51.44 9.62
CA LYS A 23 -34.34 -51.45 8.14
C LYS A 23 -34.01 -52.80 7.49
N PHE A 24 -33.41 -53.75 8.22
CA PHE A 24 -32.97 -55.04 7.66
C PHE A 24 -33.60 -56.25 8.38
N PRO A 25 -33.88 -57.36 7.67
CA PRO A 25 -34.32 -58.62 8.30
C PRO A 25 -33.31 -59.13 9.33
N GLN A 26 -33.80 -59.79 10.40
CA GLN A 26 -33.00 -60.16 11.57
C GLN A 26 -31.69 -60.92 11.25
N ALA A 27 -31.71 -61.82 10.26
CA ALA A 27 -30.53 -62.57 9.82
C ALA A 27 -29.45 -61.69 9.17
N GLN A 28 -29.84 -60.68 8.37
CA GLN A 28 -28.91 -59.73 7.75
C GLN A 28 -28.49 -58.62 8.74
N SER A 29 -29.40 -58.16 9.60
CA SER A 29 -29.12 -57.13 10.60
C SER A 29 -27.95 -57.53 11.51
N GLN A 30 -27.87 -58.79 11.96
CA GLN A 30 -26.74 -59.24 12.80
C GLN A 30 -25.38 -59.08 12.12
N GLN A 31 -25.28 -59.41 10.84
CA GLN A 31 -24.04 -59.28 10.06
C GLN A 31 -23.68 -57.80 9.82
N ILE A 32 -24.66 -56.96 9.48
CA ILE A 32 -24.45 -55.52 9.27
C ILE A 32 -24.08 -54.82 10.58
N LYS A 33 -24.67 -55.20 11.72
CA LYS A 33 -24.29 -54.65 13.03
C LYS A 33 -22.84 -54.98 13.38
N SER A 34 -22.43 -56.24 13.15
CA SER A 34 -21.03 -56.64 13.31
C SER A 34 -20.13 -55.81 12.39
N PHE A 35 -20.51 -55.63 11.13
CA PHE A 35 -19.77 -54.78 10.18
C PHE A 35 -19.61 -53.34 10.68
N VAL A 36 -20.71 -52.67 11.07
CA VAL A 36 -20.73 -51.29 11.55
C VAL A 36 -19.81 -51.10 12.76
N GLN A 37 -19.89 -52.01 13.74
CA GLN A 37 -19.05 -51.95 14.93
C GLN A 37 -17.56 -52.08 14.61
N HIS A 38 -17.20 -52.97 13.68
CA HIS A 38 -15.81 -53.16 13.26
C HIS A 38 -15.31 -52.02 12.36
N PHE A 39 -16.17 -51.53 11.45
CA PHE A 39 -15.84 -50.47 10.51
C PHE A 39 -15.46 -49.18 11.25
N TYR A 40 -16.26 -48.78 12.25
CA TYR A 40 -16.00 -47.56 13.02
C TYR A 40 -15.11 -47.76 14.26
N HIS A 41 -14.63 -48.99 14.54
CA HIS A 41 -13.88 -49.30 15.77
C HIS A 41 -12.60 -48.47 15.94
N SER A 42 -11.89 -48.21 14.83
CA SER A 42 -10.58 -47.53 14.82
C SER A 42 -10.67 -46.02 14.64
N VAL A 43 -11.88 -45.46 14.49
CA VAL A 43 -12.09 -44.03 14.26
C VAL A 43 -12.10 -43.29 15.58
N ALA A 44 -11.38 -42.16 15.64
CA ALA A 44 -11.36 -41.33 16.84
C ALA A 44 -12.78 -40.82 17.18
N PRO A 45 -13.19 -40.78 18.46
CA PRO A 45 -14.51 -40.30 18.86
C PRO A 45 -14.85 -38.91 18.33
N GLU A 46 -13.86 -38.01 18.27
CA GLU A 46 -14.00 -36.66 17.76
C GLU A 46 -14.33 -36.65 16.26
N GLU A 47 -13.61 -37.45 15.45
CA GLU A 47 -13.87 -37.58 14.02
C GLU A 47 -15.26 -38.18 13.71
N LEU A 48 -15.72 -39.14 14.53
CA LEU A 48 -17.08 -39.70 14.41
C LEU A 48 -18.15 -38.64 14.66
N LEU A 49 -17.92 -37.74 15.62
CA LEU A 49 -18.86 -36.66 15.97
C LEU A 49 -18.86 -35.53 14.92
N GLU A 50 -17.72 -35.25 14.28
CA GLU A 50 -17.60 -34.23 13.23
C GLU A 50 -18.33 -34.60 11.93
N ARG A 51 -18.45 -35.89 11.60
CA ARG A 51 -19.11 -36.36 10.35
C ARG A 51 -20.64 -36.32 10.37
N GLY A 52 -21.22 -35.76 11.42
CA GLY A 52 -22.63 -35.40 11.47
C GLY A 52 -23.50 -36.44 12.19
N ASN A 53 -24.68 -36.68 11.63
CA ASN A 53 -25.76 -37.40 12.32
C ASN A 53 -25.74 -38.92 12.04
N ALA A 54 -26.50 -39.67 12.83
CA ALA A 54 -26.60 -41.13 12.72
C ALA A 54 -27.02 -41.62 11.33
N SER A 55 -27.82 -40.83 10.59
CA SER A 55 -28.29 -41.20 9.24
C SER A 55 -27.16 -41.23 8.21
N ASN A 56 -26.24 -40.27 8.26
CA ASN A 56 -25.08 -40.26 7.36
C ASN A 56 -24.12 -41.42 7.65
N LEU A 57 -23.81 -41.67 8.94
CA LEU A 57 -22.94 -42.78 9.34
C LEU A 57 -23.55 -44.15 9.00
N TYR A 58 -24.87 -44.28 9.16
CA TYR A 58 -25.64 -45.44 8.73
C TYR A 58 -25.57 -45.64 7.21
N GLY A 59 -25.86 -44.59 6.42
CA GLY A 59 -25.86 -44.69 4.97
C GLY A 59 -24.48 -45.02 4.41
N ALA A 60 -23.42 -44.43 4.95
CA ALA A 60 -22.04 -44.78 4.61
C ALA A 60 -21.73 -46.26 4.90
N ALA A 61 -22.03 -46.73 6.12
CA ALA A 61 -21.74 -48.12 6.48
C ALA A 61 -22.53 -49.15 5.63
N VAL A 62 -23.78 -48.84 5.27
CA VAL A 62 -24.61 -49.71 4.41
C VAL A 62 -24.09 -49.71 2.96
N ASP A 63 -23.67 -48.58 2.43
CA ASP A 63 -23.03 -48.50 1.12
C ASP A 63 -21.73 -49.32 1.08
N TYR A 64 -20.90 -49.22 2.13
CA TYR A 64 -19.70 -50.07 2.26
C TYR A 64 -20.04 -51.56 2.42
N TRP A 65 -21.08 -51.91 3.17
CA TRP A 65 -21.60 -53.29 3.27
C TRP A 65 -21.98 -53.85 1.88
N ARG A 66 -22.63 -53.03 1.04
CA ARG A 66 -22.93 -53.40 -0.36
C ARG A 66 -21.65 -53.51 -1.19
N PHE A 67 -20.70 -52.59 -1.02
CA PHE A 67 -19.43 -52.62 -1.74
C PHE A 67 -18.63 -53.90 -1.48
N VAL A 68 -18.65 -54.42 -0.24
CA VAL A 68 -17.96 -55.67 0.12
C VAL A 68 -18.72 -56.95 -0.25
N SER A 69 -19.98 -56.86 -0.67
CA SER A 69 -20.81 -58.04 -0.95
C SER A 69 -20.21 -58.96 -2.02
N GLN A 70 -19.59 -58.43 -3.06
CA GLN A 70 -18.95 -59.19 -4.13
C GLN A 70 -17.47 -58.80 -4.30
N TYR A 71 -16.58 -59.78 -4.22
CA TYR A 71 -15.15 -59.59 -4.36
C TYR A 71 -14.46 -60.88 -4.84
N THR A 72 -13.63 -60.78 -5.87
CA THR A 72 -12.82 -61.90 -6.36
C THR A 72 -11.46 -61.89 -5.66
N PRO A 73 -11.06 -62.97 -4.97
CA PRO A 73 -9.74 -63.06 -4.37
C PRO A 73 -8.63 -62.81 -5.40
N ASN A 74 -7.62 -62.01 -5.04
CA ASN A 74 -6.48 -61.59 -5.89
C ASN A 74 -6.78 -60.50 -6.93
N GLN A 75 -7.87 -59.77 -6.83
CA GLN A 75 -8.06 -58.51 -7.57
C GLN A 75 -8.12 -57.33 -6.60
N THR A 76 -7.78 -56.14 -7.08
CA THR A 76 -7.97 -54.91 -6.31
C THR A 76 -9.28 -54.27 -6.76
N LYS A 77 -10.18 -53.98 -5.82
CA LYS A 77 -11.45 -53.30 -6.13
C LYS A 77 -11.37 -51.86 -5.62
N VAL A 78 -11.31 -50.88 -6.54
CA VAL A 78 -11.26 -49.45 -6.20
C VAL A 78 -12.52 -48.75 -6.70
N ARG A 79 -13.08 -47.84 -5.90
CA ARG A 79 -14.20 -46.95 -6.26
C ARG A 79 -13.91 -45.55 -5.77
N VAL A 80 -13.89 -44.55 -6.67
CA VAL A 80 -13.66 -43.13 -6.36
C VAL A 80 -14.86 -42.31 -6.82
N TYR A 81 -15.54 -41.63 -5.90
CA TYR A 81 -16.84 -40.98 -6.18
C TYR A 81 -17.19 -39.91 -5.14
N ASN A 82 -18.20 -39.11 -5.44
CA ASN A 82 -18.77 -38.12 -4.51
C ASN A 82 -20.17 -38.58 -4.09
N PRO A 83 -20.36 -39.14 -2.88
CA PRO A 83 -21.66 -39.65 -2.44
C PRO A 83 -22.75 -38.58 -2.52
N GLN A 84 -23.86 -38.90 -3.19
CA GLN A 84 -25.04 -38.06 -3.29
C GLN A 84 -26.16 -38.65 -2.44
N PHE A 85 -26.81 -37.82 -1.60
CA PHE A 85 -27.85 -38.31 -0.70
C PHE A 85 -29.00 -39.03 -1.45
N GLU A 86 -29.40 -38.54 -2.62
CA GLU A 86 -30.47 -39.15 -3.43
C GLU A 86 -30.10 -40.50 -4.06
N GLN A 87 -28.81 -40.73 -4.35
CA GLN A 87 -28.35 -41.93 -5.06
C GLN A 87 -27.78 -42.98 -4.09
N ASP A 88 -26.94 -42.52 -3.15
CA ASP A 88 -26.18 -43.37 -2.25
C ASP A 88 -26.80 -43.48 -0.84
N GLY A 89 -27.76 -42.61 -0.51
CA GLY A 89 -28.41 -42.58 0.81
C GLY A 89 -27.58 -41.90 1.91
N TRP A 90 -26.45 -41.30 1.53
CA TRP A 90 -25.57 -40.49 2.39
C TRP A 90 -24.81 -39.48 1.54
N GLN A 91 -24.22 -38.46 2.18
CA GLN A 91 -23.41 -37.47 1.51
C GLN A 91 -22.26 -36.99 2.40
N THR A 92 -21.18 -36.53 1.76
CA THR A 92 -20.04 -35.90 2.41
C THR A 92 -19.56 -34.70 1.58
N THR A 93 -18.85 -33.77 2.21
CA THR A 93 -18.22 -32.63 1.53
C THR A 93 -17.01 -33.06 0.71
N HIS A 94 -16.51 -34.28 0.90
CA HIS A 94 -15.28 -34.80 0.31
C HIS A 94 -15.50 -35.78 -0.85
N THR A 95 -14.44 -36.09 -1.58
CA THR A 95 -14.42 -37.25 -2.49
C THR A 95 -14.05 -38.50 -1.70
N VAL A 96 -14.77 -39.59 -1.94
CA VAL A 96 -14.61 -40.86 -1.23
C VAL A 96 -13.85 -41.84 -2.10
N VAL A 97 -12.85 -42.47 -1.50
CA VAL A 97 -12.10 -43.60 -2.08
C VAL A 97 -12.42 -44.85 -1.26
N SER A 98 -13.03 -45.84 -1.90
CA SER A 98 -13.29 -47.18 -1.36
C SER A 98 -12.32 -48.17 -1.98
N ILE A 99 -11.58 -48.93 -1.18
CA ILE A 99 -10.65 -49.96 -1.65
C ILE A 99 -10.95 -51.25 -0.91
N LEU A 100 -11.18 -52.35 -1.63
CA LEU A 100 -11.24 -53.69 -1.06
C LEU A 100 -10.14 -54.55 -1.71
N ILE A 101 -9.26 -55.07 -0.87
CA ILE A 101 -8.10 -55.85 -1.30
C ILE A 101 -7.78 -56.93 -0.24
N LYS A 102 -7.03 -57.98 -0.61
CA LYS A 102 -6.46 -58.94 0.34
C LYS A 102 -5.51 -58.22 1.31
N GLU A 103 -5.57 -58.57 2.60
CA GLU A 103 -4.67 -57.99 3.61
C GLU A 103 -3.20 -58.36 3.31
N MET A 104 -2.34 -57.34 3.29
CA MET A 104 -0.90 -57.45 3.09
C MET A 104 -0.19 -56.17 3.59
N PRO A 105 1.14 -56.21 3.81
CA PRO A 105 1.89 -55.03 4.24
C PRO A 105 1.85 -53.85 3.25
N PHE A 106 2.12 -52.64 3.74
CA PHE A 106 2.32 -51.40 2.98
C PHE A 106 1.10 -50.77 2.28
N LEU A 107 -0.10 -51.34 2.40
CA LEU A 107 -1.30 -50.86 1.72
C LEU A 107 -1.64 -49.39 2.05
N VAL A 108 -1.80 -49.06 3.34
CA VAL A 108 -2.21 -47.71 3.77
C VAL A 108 -1.20 -46.65 3.34
N ASP A 109 0.09 -46.88 3.61
CA ASP A 109 1.13 -45.90 3.31
C ASP A 109 1.24 -45.65 1.80
N SER A 110 1.19 -46.71 0.98
CA SER A 110 1.28 -46.61 -0.48
C SER A 110 0.09 -45.87 -1.10
N VAL A 111 -1.12 -46.11 -0.58
CA VAL A 111 -2.34 -45.41 -0.99
C VAL A 111 -2.28 -43.92 -0.63
N ARG A 112 -1.88 -43.58 0.60
CA ARG A 112 -1.73 -42.18 1.04
C ARG A 112 -0.67 -41.45 0.21
N MET A 113 0.43 -42.11 -0.12
CA MET A 113 1.46 -41.56 -0.99
C MET A 113 0.93 -41.27 -2.40
N ALA A 114 0.17 -42.19 -2.98
CA ALA A 114 -0.40 -42.01 -4.31
C ALA A 114 -1.33 -40.78 -4.37
N LEU A 115 -2.17 -40.62 -3.34
CA LEU A 115 -3.07 -39.46 -3.21
C LEU A 115 -2.29 -38.15 -3.02
N ASN A 116 -1.29 -38.12 -2.14
CA ASN A 116 -0.45 -36.94 -1.92
C ASN A 116 0.33 -36.53 -3.19
N ARG A 117 0.77 -37.48 -4.02
CA ARG A 117 1.43 -37.17 -5.32
C ARG A 117 0.51 -36.45 -6.30
N GLN A 118 -0.80 -36.68 -6.20
CA GLN A 118 -1.82 -35.98 -6.98
C GLN A 118 -2.23 -34.64 -6.34
N GLY A 119 -1.54 -34.22 -5.26
CA GLY A 119 -1.85 -32.98 -4.55
C GLY A 119 -3.11 -33.04 -3.68
N LEU A 120 -3.62 -34.25 -3.38
CA LEU A 120 -4.84 -34.45 -2.60
C LEU A 120 -4.52 -34.62 -1.12
N THR A 121 -5.14 -33.81 -0.28
CA THR A 121 -5.11 -33.96 1.18
C THR A 121 -6.06 -35.08 1.60
N VAL A 122 -5.59 -35.98 2.46
CA VAL A 122 -6.41 -37.03 3.09
C VAL A 122 -6.99 -36.49 4.40
N HIS A 123 -8.31 -36.33 4.46
CA HIS A 123 -9.06 -35.85 5.62
C HIS A 123 -9.47 -36.97 6.58
N LEU A 124 -9.55 -38.20 6.07
CA LEU A 124 -9.91 -39.38 6.84
C LEU A 124 -9.25 -40.63 6.30
N THR A 125 -8.89 -41.56 7.18
CA THR A 125 -8.63 -42.94 6.83
C THR A 125 -9.35 -43.89 7.81
N ILE A 126 -10.22 -44.75 7.29
CA ILE A 126 -10.80 -45.87 8.05
C ILE A 126 -10.34 -47.18 7.39
N PRO A 127 -9.38 -47.91 7.98
CA PRO A 127 -8.81 -49.11 7.37
C PRO A 127 -9.07 -50.40 8.18
N PRO A 128 -10.32 -50.88 8.34
CA PRO A 128 -10.60 -52.13 9.03
C PRO A 128 -10.13 -53.37 8.25
N VAL A 129 -9.66 -54.37 9.00
CA VAL A 129 -9.42 -55.74 8.49
C VAL A 129 -10.63 -56.60 8.83
N PHE A 130 -11.27 -57.16 7.81
CA PHE A 130 -12.36 -58.11 7.95
C PHE A 130 -11.88 -59.53 7.71
N LYS A 131 -12.40 -60.47 8.51
CA LYS A 131 -12.28 -61.89 8.24
C LYS A 131 -13.57 -62.36 7.58
N THR A 132 -13.51 -62.77 6.33
CA THR A 132 -14.68 -63.08 5.49
C THR A 132 -14.69 -64.55 5.10
N HIS A 133 -15.88 -65.10 4.89
CA HIS A 133 -16.07 -66.36 4.17
C HIS A 133 -16.94 -66.07 2.95
N ARG A 134 -16.46 -66.49 1.78
CA ARG A 134 -17.07 -66.24 0.47
C ARG A 134 -17.33 -67.54 -0.28
N ASP A 135 -18.32 -67.52 -1.16
CA ASP A 135 -18.57 -68.63 -2.10
C ASP A 135 -17.63 -68.60 -3.32
N GLU A 136 -17.75 -69.60 -4.20
CA GLU A 136 -16.94 -69.72 -5.43
C GLU A 136 -17.15 -68.56 -6.41
N GLN A 137 -18.27 -67.83 -6.30
CA GLN A 137 -18.61 -66.66 -7.12
C GLN A 137 -18.13 -65.34 -6.49
N GLY A 138 -17.48 -65.39 -5.31
CA GLY A 138 -16.96 -64.23 -4.59
C GLY A 138 -18.01 -63.47 -3.78
N GLN A 139 -19.21 -64.01 -3.59
CA GLN A 139 -20.24 -63.40 -2.73
C GLN A 139 -19.92 -63.63 -1.26
N LEU A 140 -20.14 -62.59 -0.45
CA LEU A 140 -19.96 -62.63 1.00
C LEU A 140 -21.05 -63.49 1.64
N VAL A 141 -20.66 -64.62 2.23
CA VAL A 141 -21.56 -65.52 2.96
C VAL A 141 -21.70 -65.06 4.41
N GLU A 142 -20.58 -64.77 5.07
CA GLU A 142 -20.55 -64.33 6.47
C GLU A 142 -19.28 -63.53 6.82
N LEU A 143 -19.43 -62.57 7.75
CA LEU A 143 -18.33 -61.95 8.49
C LEU A 143 -18.04 -62.79 9.74
N LEU A 144 -16.79 -63.23 9.85
CA LEU A 144 -16.31 -63.99 11.00
C LEU A 144 -15.88 -63.02 12.13
N PRO A 145 -16.08 -63.38 13.41
CA PRO A 145 -15.72 -62.52 14.55
C PRO A 145 -14.21 -62.18 14.59
N HIS A 146 -13.88 -60.94 14.96
CA HIS A 146 -12.50 -60.42 14.99
C HIS A 146 -11.76 -60.72 16.32
N HIS A 147 -12.17 -61.70 17.13
CA HIS A 147 -11.61 -61.91 18.47
C HIS A 147 -10.95 -63.28 18.66
N SER A 148 -9.62 -63.24 18.80
CA SER A 148 -8.70 -64.20 19.44
C SER A 148 -8.57 -65.58 18.77
N GLY A 149 -7.45 -65.77 18.07
CA GLY A 149 -7.04 -67.00 17.36
C GLY A 149 -6.90 -68.29 18.18
N ASN A 150 -7.50 -68.38 19.37
CA ASN A 150 -7.59 -69.60 20.18
C ASN A 150 -9.01 -70.15 20.37
N GLN A 151 -10.08 -69.44 19.97
CA GLN A 151 -11.47 -69.94 20.09
C GLN A 151 -12.12 -70.37 18.77
N LEU A 152 -11.49 -70.11 17.63
CA LEU A 152 -11.94 -70.58 16.32
C LEU A 152 -11.57 -72.06 16.15
N SER A 153 -12.53 -72.88 15.69
CA SER A 153 -12.28 -74.26 15.30
C SER A 153 -11.23 -74.33 14.17
N PRO A 154 -10.49 -75.43 14.02
CA PRO A 154 -9.51 -75.58 12.93
C PRO A 154 -10.09 -75.30 11.55
N VAL A 155 -11.35 -75.67 11.33
CA VAL A 155 -12.09 -75.46 10.09
C VAL A 155 -12.36 -73.97 9.81
N GLU A 156 -12.66 -73.17 10.84
CA GLU A 156 -12.86 -71.71 10.72
C GLU A 156 -11.55 -70.92 10.57
N ARG A 157 -10.42 -71.54 10.89
CA ARG A 157 -9.09 -70.97 10.62
C ARG A 157 -8.69 -71.17 9.16
N GLU A 158 -9.00 -72.34 8.58
CA GLU A 158 -8.69 -72.64 7.17
C GLU A 158 -9.63 -71.97 6.16
N LYS A 159 -10.89 -71.66 6.55
CA LYS A 159 -11.91 -71.13 5.62
C LYS A 159 -11.97 -69.60 5.47
N GLY A 160 -11.29 -68.82 6.31
CA GLY A 160 -11.47 -67.37 6.35
C GLY A 160 -10.42 -66.59 5.56
N ASN A 161 -10.86 -65.70 4.68
CA ASN A 161 -10.01 -64.72 3.99
C ASN A 161 -9.83 -63.48 4.87
N HIS A 162 -8.62 -62.90 4.88
CA HIS A 162 -8.37 -61.59 5.49
C HIS A 162 -8.43 -60.53 4.39
N GLU A 163 -9.43 -59.68 4.47
CA GLU A 163 -9.72 -58.63 3.50
C GLU A 163 -9.61 -57.27 4.17
N PHE A 164 -8.94 -56.35 3.50
CA PHE A 164 -8.69 -55.01 3.96
C PHE A 164 -9.60 -54.05 3.21
N LEU A 165 -10.47 -53.38 3.96
CA LEU A 165 -11.36 -52.35 3.43
C LEU A 165 -10.81 -51.00 3.82
N ILE A 166 -10.43 -50.17 2.85
CA ILE A 166 -9.92 -48.82 3.10
C ILE A 166 -10.96 -47.82 2.62
N HIS A 167 -11.43 -46.99 3.54
CA HIS A 167 -12.21 -45.80 3.25
C HIS A 167 -11.34 -44.56 3.48
N LEU A 168 -11.25 -43.71 2.47
CA LEU A 168 -10.58 -42.42 2.57
C LEU A 168 -11.52 -41.30 2.11
N GLU A 169 -11.45 -40.17 2.80
CA GLU A 169 -12.02 -38.91 2.34
C GLU A 169 -10.88 -37.97 1.93
N VAL A 170 -10.92 -37.47 0.71
CA VAL A 170 -9.92 -36.56 0.13
C VAL A 170 -10.54 -35.24 -0.34
N ASP A 171 -9.70 -34.28 -0.71
CA ASP A 171 -10.14 -33.02 -1.33
C ASP A 171 -11.15 -33.29 -2.46
N ARG A 172 -12.26 -32.55 -2.43
CA ARG A 172 -13.39 -32.78 -3.34
C ARG A 172 -12.98 -32.52 -4.79
N GLN A 173 -13.06 -33.56 -5.62
CA GLN A 173 -12.84 -33.50 -7.07
C GLN A 173 -14.17 -33.68 -7.79
N THR A 174 -14.51 -32.78 -8.72
CA THR A 174 -15.82 -32.79 -9.40
C THR A 174 -15.79 -33.35 -10.81
N GLU A 175 -14.61 -33.38 -11.45
CA GLU A 175 -14.44 -33.88 -12.82
C GLU A 175 -14.31 -35.40 -12.86
N ALA A 176 -15.16 -36.07 -13.66
CA ALA A 176 -15.14 -37.53 -13.78
C ALA A 176 -13.78 -38.09 -14.26
N ALA A 177 -13.11 -37.40 -15.19
CA ALA A 177 -11.80 -37.81 -15.69
C ALA A 177 -10.71 -37.81 -14.59
N VAL A 178 -10.82 -36.89 -13.61
CA VAL A 178 -9.92 -36.83 -12.45
C VAL A 178 -10.21 -37.99 -11.49
N LEU A 179 -11.49 -38.28 -11.20
CA LEU A 179 -11.88 -39.42 -10.37
C LEU A 179 -11.39 -40.76 -10.96
N ASP A 180 -11.59 -40.96 -12.27
CA ASP A 180 -11.09 -42.13 -12.99
C ASP A 180 -9.56 -42.20 -13.01
N GLY A 181 -8.89 -41.04 -13.06
CA GLY A 181 -7.43 -40.93 -12.95
C GLY A 181 -6.93 -41.40 -11.59
N ILE A 182 -7.56 -40.95 -10.50
CA ILE A 182 -7.22 -41.37 -9.13
C ILE A 182 -7.44 -42.87 -8.97
N ALA A 183 -8.57 -43.41 -9.43
CA ALA A 183 -8.86 -44.84 -9.33
C ALA A 183 -7.77 -45.69 -10.01
N ARG A 184 -7.40 -45.35 -11.25
CA ARG A 184 -6.36 -46.06 -12.03
C ARG A 184 -4.98 -45.97 -11.38
N GLU A 185 -4.60 -44.82 -10.84
CA GLU A 185 -3.32 -44.67 -10.14
C GLU A 185 -3.27 -45.56 -8.89
N LEU A 186 -4.35 -45.61 -8.11
CA LEU A 186 -4.42 -46.46 -6.92
C LEU A 186 -4.37 -47.95 -7.27
N GLU A 187 -5.06 -48.38 -8.33
CA GLU A 187 -4.99 -49.74 -8.85
C GLU A 187 -3.56 -50.12 -9.23
N ASN A 188 -2.87 -49.27 -9.99
CA ASN A 188 -1.48 -49.50 -10.40
C ASN A 188 -0.54 -49.64 -9.18
N VAL A 189 -0.66 -48.74 -8.21
CA VAL A 189 0.16 -48.75 -6.99
C VAL A 189 -0.09 -50.02 -6.17
N LEU A 190 -1.36 -50.40 -6.01
CA LEU A 190 -1.73 -51.60 -5.26
C LEU A 190 -1.31 -52.90 -5.96
N ASP A 191 -1.30 -52.92 -7.29
CA ASP A 191 -0.73 -54.01 -8.07
C ASP A 191 0.78 -54.13 -7.87
N ASP A 192 1.51 -53.00 -7.84
CA ASP A 192 2.94 -53.01 -7.54
C ASP A 192 3.21 -53.54 -6.11
N VAL A 193 2.42 -53.12 -5.11
CA VAL A 193 2.50 -53.64 -3.73
C VAL A 193 2.30 -55.15 -3.73
N ARG A 194 1.26 -55.64 -4.40
CA ARG A 194 0.95 -57.08 -4.47
C ARG A 194 2.09 -57.87 -5.11
N MET A 195 2.61 -57.43 -6.26
CA MET A 195 3.72 -58.12 -6.92
C MET A 195 4.97 -58.17 -6.04
N ALA A 196 5.31 -57.07 -5.37
CA ALA A 196 6.47 -57.03 -4.48
C ALA A 196 6.30 -57.94 -3.26
N VAL A 197 5.11 -57.99 -2.66
CA VAL A 197 4.82 -58.84 -1.50
C VAL A 197 4.78 -60.32 -1.88
N ASP A 198 4.12 -60.68 -2.99
CA ASP A 198 4.02 -62.06 -3.47
C ASP A 198 5.41 -62.64 -3.80
N ASP A 199 6.30 -61.83 -4.39
CA ASP A 199 7.66 -62.24 -4.73
C ASP A 199 8.72 -61.97 -3.65
N TRP A 200 8.33 -61.46 -2.48
CA TRP A 200 9.29 -61.10 -1.44
C TRP A 200 10.19 -62.28 -1.03
N GLN A 201 9.60 -63.47 -0.84
CA GLN A 201 10.38 -64.69 -0.52
C GLN A 201 11.25 -65.15 -1.70
N PRO A 202 10.73 -65.28 -2.95
CA PRO A 202 11.56 -65.53 -4.13
C PRO A 202 12.74 -64.58 -4.28
N MET A 203 12.56 -63.26 -4.06
CA MET A 203 13.64 -62.28 -4.13
C MET A 203 14.69 -62.49 -3.03
N ARG A 204 14.27 -62.81 -1.80
CA ARG A 204 15.21 -63.16 -0.71
C ARG A 204 15.97 -64.45 -0.98
N GLN A 205 15.33 -65.44 -1.61
CA GLN A 205 15.99 -66.65 -2.04
C GLN A 205 17.05 -66.35 -3.11
N LYS A 206 16.72 -65.50 -4.10
CA LYS A 206 17.69 -65.05 -5.11
C LYS A 206 18.90 -64.35 -4.51
N MET A 207 18.72 -63.50 -3.49
CA MET A 207 19.85 -62.91 -2.75
C MET A 207 20.73 -64.00 -2.10
N GLY A 208 20.12 -65.04 -1.54
CA GLY A 208 20.84 -66.20 -0.99
C GLY A 208 21.61 -67.01 -2.04
N GLU A 209 21.01 -67.22 -3.22
CA GLU A 209 21.67 -67.88 -4.36
C GLU A 209 22.89 -67.07 -4.84
N VAL A 210 22.76 -65.73 -4.92
CA VAL A 210 23.87 -64.84 -5.28
C VAL A 210 25.00 -64.90 -4.24
N LEU A 211 24.67 -64.89 -2.94
CA LEU A 211 25.65 -65.06 -1.88
C LEU A 211 26.43 -66.38 -2.01
N GLN A 212 25.71 -67.49 -2.22
CA GLN A 212 26.31 -68.82 -2.40
C GLN A 212 27.22 -68.87 -3.64
N GLU A 213 26.83 -68.21 -4.74
CA GLU A 213 27.63 -68.13 -5.96
C GLU A 213 28.93 -67.35 -5.74
N LEU A 214 28.90 -66.22 -5.01
CA LEU A 214 30.10 -65.44 -4.68
C LEU A 214 31.07 -66.21 -3.77
N GLU A 215 30.55 -67.06 -2.88
CA GLU A 215 31.36 -67.91 -1.99
C GLU A 215 31.95 -69.14 -2.72
N THR A 216 31.19 -69.73 -3.65
CA THR A 216 31.59 -70.97 -4.35
C THR A 216 32.47 -70.68 -5.57
N ASN A 217 32.14 -69.63 -6.33
CA ASN A 217 32.81 -69.21 -7.55
C ASN A 217 33.37 -67.79 -7.39
N SER A 218 34.25 -67.61 -6.39
CA SER A 218 34.75 -66.29 -6.03
C SER A 218 35.42 -65.57 -7.21
N PRO A 219 35.01 -64.31 -7.49
CA PRO A 219 35.62 -63.52 -8.54
C PRO A 219 37.07 -63.14 -8.18
N PRO A 220 37.94 -62.85 -9.15
CA PRO A 220 39.35 -62.52 -8.92
C PRO A 220 39.51 -61.07 -8.40
N ILE A 221 38.94 -60.77 -7.23
CA ILE A 221 39.05 -59.48 -6.51
C ILE A 221 39.73 -59.68 -5.16
N GLU A 222 40.06 -58.59 -4.45
CA GLU A 222 40.69 -58.67 -3.13
C GLU A 222 39.80 -59.41 -2.11
N THR A 223 40.39 -60.33 -1.33
CA THR A 223 39.63 -61.19 -0.39
C THR A 223 38.88 -60.37 0.67
N ASP A 224 39.50 -59.30 1.18
CA ASP A 224 38.87 -58.41 2.16
C ASP A 224 37.71 -57.59 1.56
N GLU A 225 37.78 -57.26 0.26
CA GLU A 225 36.68 -56.60 -0.45
C GLU A 225 35.51 -57.57 -0.64
N LEU A 226 35.78 -58.80 -1.10
CA LEU A 226 34.77 -59.84 -1.27
C LEU A 226 34.07 -60.16 0.06
N HIS A 227 34.82 -60.31 1.15
CA HIS A 227 34.26 -60.62 2.47
C HIS A 227 33.32 -59.50 2.97
N GLU A 228 33.72 -58.23 2.82
CA GLU A 228 32.87 -57.10 3.22
C GLU A 228 31.58 -57.02 2.37
N VAL A 229 31.67 -57.30 1.06
CA VAL A 229 30.49 -57.35 0.18
C VAL A 229 29.54 -58.47 0.61
N CYS A 230 30.04 -59.66 0.91
CA CYS A 230 29.22 -60.77 1.39
C CYS A 230 28.53 -60.43 2.73
N GLU A 231 29.25 -59.82 3.68
CA GLU A 231 28.62 -59.36 4.93
C GLU A 231 27.52 -58.32 4.69
N PHE A 232 27.73 -57.38 3.76
CA PHE A 232 26.70 -56.41 3.37
C PHE A 232 25.47 -57.09 2.75
N LEU A 233 25.65 -58.02 1.83
CA LEU A 233 24.54 -58.73 1.19
C LEU A 233 23.77 -59.60 2.20
N HIS A 234 24.47 -60.24 3.15
CA HIS A 234 23.84 -60.95 4.26
C HIS A 234 23.05 -60.00 5.17
N TRP A 235 23.61 -58.83 5.47
CA TRP A 235 22.95 -57.78 6.23
C TRP A 235 21.66 -57.30 5.54
N VAL A 236 21.71 -57.04 4.23
CA VAL A 236 20.55 -56.73 3.36
C VAL A 236 19.48 -57.83 3.43
N GLN A 237 19.87 -59.10 3.37
CA GLN A 237 18.96 -60.25 3.45
C GLN A 237 18.28 -60.41 4.81
N THR A 238 18.87 -59.85 5.88
CA THR A 238 18.46 -60.01 7.29
C THR A 238 17.66 -58.81 7.78
N ASN A 239 16.58 -58.46 7.08
CA ASN A 239 15.61 -57.40 7.43
C ASN A 239 16.14 -55.94 7.43
N HIS A 240 17.30 -55.68 6.83
CA HIS A 240 17.79 -54.31 6.64
C HIS A 240 17.35 -53.69 5.29
N PHE A 241 16.71 -54.50 4.44
CA PHE A 241 16.23 -54.09 3.13
C PHE A 241 14.86 -54.69 2.79
N THR A 242 13.93 -53.84 2.34
CA THR A 242 12.65 -54.25 1.78
C THR A 242 12.83 -54.46 0.28
N PHE A 243 12.80 -55.72 -0.16
CA PHE A 243 12.90 -56.09 -1.57
C PHE A 243 11.62 -55.72 -2.34
N LEU A 244 11.76 -54.96 -3.42
CA LEU A 244 10.65 -54.55 -4.29
C LEU A 244 10.74 -55.18 -5.68
N GLY A 245 11.95 -55.42 -6.19
CA GLY A 245 12.13 -56.08 -7.49
C GLY A 245 13.50 -56.73 -7.66
N TYR A 246 13.57 -57.74 -8.53
CA TYR A 246 14.80 -58.41 -8.92
C TYR A 246 14.81 -58.71 -10.42
N ARG A 247 15.99 -58.64 -11.06
CA ARG A 247 16.17 -59.04 -12.46
C ARG A 247 17.64 -59.33 -12.79
N GLU A 248 17.86 -60.23 -13.75
CA GLU A 248 19.20 -60.56 -14.25
C GLU A 248 19.48 -59.91 -15.60
N TYR A 249 20.74 -59.48 -15.76
CA TYR A 249 21.22 -58.83 -16.96
C TYR A 249 22.54 -59.44 -17.45
N GLU A 250 22.66 -59.61 -18.77
CA GLU A 250 23.90 -59.96 -19.46
C GLU A 250 24.53 -58.72 -20.09
N LEU A 251 25.84 -58.58 -19.92
CA LEU A 251 26.61 -57.52 -20.56
C LEU A 251 27.18 -58.06 -21.88
N SER A 252 26.88 -57.39 -22.97
CA SER A 252 27.29 -57.80 -24.32
C SER A 252 27.81 -56.61 -25.13
N GLY A 253 28.50 -56.90 -26.24
CA GLY A 253 29.09 -55.91 -27.15
C GLY A 253 30.63 -55.83 -27.08
N LYS A 254 31.26 -55.38 -28.18
CA LYS A 254 32.71 -55.12 -28.32
C LYS A 254 32.95 -53.61 -28.42
N ASP A 255 34.10 -53.14 -27.94
CA ASP A 255 34.54 -51.72 -28.00
C ASP A 255 33.59 -50.74 -27.29
N ASP A 256 33.29 -49.56 -27.88
CA ASP A 256 32.49 -48.46 -27.31
C ASP A 256 30.97 -48.72 -27.28
N VAL A 257 30.51 -49.84 -27.85
CA VAL A 257 29.08 -50.25 -27.83
C VAL A 257 28.90 -51.31 -26.75
N VAL A 258 28.59 -50.85 -25.54
CA VAL A 258 28.21 -51.70 -24.41
C VAL A 258 26.67 -51.79 -24.38
N GLU A 259 26.14 -53.01 -24.36
CA GLU A 259 24.71 -53.29 -24.24
C GLU A 259 24.45 -54.15 -23.01
N LEU A 260 23.43 -53.76 -22.23
CA LEU A 260 22.92 -54.53 -21.10
C LEU A 260 21.60 -55.20 -21.51
N ARG A 261 21.59 -56.52 -21.65
CA ARG A 261 20.45 -57.33 -22.13
C ARG A 261 19.77 -58.05 -20.98
N ARG A 262 18.45 -58.12 -20.99
CA ARG A 262 17.69 -58.86 -19.96
C ARG A 262 17.77 -60.36 -20.19
N VAL A 263 17.90 -61.11 -19.10
CA VAL A 263 17.67 -62.56 -19.11
C VAL A 263 16.15 -62.80 -19.01
N PRO A 264 15.49 -63.37 -20.04
CA PRO A 264 14.04 -63.59 -20.05
C PRO A 264 13.56 -64.43 -18.86
N GLY A 265 12.42 -64.06 -18.25
CA GLY A 265 11.82 -64.80 -17.14
C GLY A 265 12.52 -64.64 -15.78
N SER A 266 13.61 -63.87 -15.69
CA SER A 266 14.33 -63.61 -14.43
C SER A 266 13.66 -62.55 -13.53
N GLY A 267 12.67 -61.82 -14.06
CA GLY A 267 12.04 -60.67 -13.39
C GLY A 267 11.09 -61.05 -12.25
N LEU A 268 11.30 -60.48 -11.06
CA LEU A 268 10.45 -60.63 -9.88
C LEU A 268 10.01 -59.26 -9.32
N GLY A 269 8.91 -59.25 -8.58
CA GLY A 269 8.34 -58.06 -7.94
C GLY A 269 7.90 -57.01 -8.96
N ILE A 270 8.25 -55.75 -8.72
CA ILE A 270 7.97 -54.64 -9.67
C ILE A 270 8.70 -54.78 -11.01
N LEU A 271 9.69 -55.69 -11.10
CA LEU A 271 10.43 -56.03 -12.31
C LEU A 271 9.89 -57.30 -12.98
N ARG A 272 8.64 -57.71 -12.74
CA ARG A 272 7.99 -58.77 -13.55
C ARG A 272 7.76 -58.30 -15.00
N ASP A 273 7.80 -59.24 -15.94
CA ASP A 273 7.42 -58.97 -17.33
C ASP A 273 5.89 -58.81 -17.42
N LYS A 274 5.39 -57.57 -17.47
CA LYS A 274 3.95 -57.28 -17.57
C LYS A 274 3.46 -57.67 -18.98
N ILE A 275 2.53 -58.63 -19.08
CA ILE A 275 1.84 -58.96 -20.34
C ILE A 275 0.98 -57.76 -20.72
N SER A 276 1.36 -57.01 -21.77
CA SER A 276 0.61 -55.83 -22.20
C SER A 276 -0.78 -56.21 -22.70
N SER A 277 -1.81 -55.98 -21.88
CA SER A 277 -3.16 -55.67 -22.37
C SER A 277 -3.19 -54.18 -22.74
N ASN A 278 -3.65 -53.89 -23.96
CA ASN A 278 -3.72 -52.54 -24.55
C ASN A 278 -4.39 -51.53 -23.59
N LEU A 279 -3.67 -50.50 -23.14
CA LEU A 279 -4.22 -49.22 -22.67
C LEU A 279 -3.10 -48.13 -22.65
N PRO A 280 -3.36 -46.89 -23.08
CA PRO A 280 -2.38 -45.80 -23.10
C PRO A 280 -2.46 -44.98 -21.80
N LEU A 281 -1.36 -44.88 -21.02
CA LEU A 281 -1.30 -44.04 -19.81
C LEU A 281 0.11 -43.45 -19.55
N GLN A 282 0.09 -42.23 -19.00
CA GLN A 282 1.16 -41.22 -18.95
C GLN A 282 2.03 -41.29 -17.67
N SER A 283 2.73 -42.40 -17.42
CA SER A 283 3.81 -42.43 -16.43
C SER A 283 5.12 -42.88 -17.08
N GLU A 284 5.88 -41.91 -17.58
CA GLU A 284 7.06 -42.14 -18.43
C GLU A 284 8.26 -42.80 -17.71
N SER A 285 8.29 -42.91 -16.38
CA SER A 285 9.53 -43.25 -15.66
C SER A 285 9.74 -44.73 -15.34
N ALA A 286 8.68 -45.54 -15.17
CA ALA A 286 8.80 -46.98 -14.90
C ALA A 286 8.49 -47.85 -16.14
N LEU A 287 7.74 -47.30 -17.11
CA LEU A 287 7.31 -47.99 -18.32
C LEU A 287 8.36 -48.03 -19.44
N GLU A 288 9.44 -47.25 -19.34
CA GLU A 288 10.50 -47.26 -20.35
C GLU A 288 11.25 -48.59 -20.41
N GLU A 289 11.22 -49.40 -19.36
CA GLU A 289 11.87 -50.70 -19.40
C GLU A 289 11.10 -51.68 -20.31
N ASN A 290 9.77 -51.69 -20.39
CA ASN A 290 9.05 -52.78 -21.08
C ASN A 290 8.71 -52.55 -22.57
N LYS A 291 9.24 -51.51 -23.23
CA LYS A 291 9.07 -51.34 -24.68
C LYS A 291 10.05 -52.23 -25.46
N ALA A 292 9.51 -53.25 -26.14
CA ALA A 292 10.27 -54.02 -27.11
C ALA A 292 10.76 -53.11 -28.25
N VAL A 293 12.06 -53.11 -28.51
CA VAL A 293 12.63 -52.58 -29.77
C VAL A 293 12.53 -53.71 -30.80
N PRO A 294 11.88 -53.53 -31.96
CA PRO A 294 11.85 -54.57 -32.97
C PRO A 294 13.24 -54.74 -33.57
N SER A 295 13.85 -55.92 -33.37
CA SER A 295 15.04 -56.33 -34.13
C SER A 295 14.61 -56.86 -35.50
N PHE A 296 15.21 -56.32 -36.55
CA PHE A 296 15.12 -56.88 -37.91
C PHE A 296 16.06 -58.08 -38.02
N GLU A 297 15.52 -59.15 -38.61
CA GLU A 297 16.21 -60.27 -39.29
C GLU A 297 17.41 -60.93 -38.57
N THR A 298 17.13 -61.97 -37.80
CA THR A 298 17.91 -63.24 -37.70
C THR A 298 17.18 -64.15 -36.69
N GLY A 299 17.05 -65.44 -36.99
CA GLY A 299 16.23 -66.41 -36.24
C GLY A 299 16.74 -66.82 -34.86
N GLU A 300 17.29 -65.89 -34.08
CA GLU A 300 17.63 -66.05 -32.66
C GLU A 300 16.55 -65.42 -31.77
N PRO A 301 16.34 -65.89 -30.51
CA PRO A 301 15.37 -65.28 -29.61
C PRO A 301 15.64 -63.77 -29.44
N ALA A 302 14.60 -62.95 -29.61
CA ALA A 302 14.69 -61.49 -29.56
C ALA A 302 15.09 -61.03 -28.15
N TRP A 303 16.35 -60.66 -27.97
CA TRP A 303 16.87 -60.07 -26.74
C TRP A 303 16.34 -58.65 -26.54
N ILE A 304 15.87 -58.32 -25.34
CA ILE A 304 15.40 -56.98 -24.98
C ILE A 304 16.54 -56.20 -24.31
N SER A 305 17.13 -55.25 -25.04
CA SER A 305 18.16 -54.34 -24.52
C SER A 305 17.57 -53.33 -23.51
N SER A 306 18.31 -53.01 -22.45
CA SER A 306 17.91 -52.03 -21.43
C SER A 306 17.85 -50.59 -22.00
N PRO A 307 16.66 -49.97 -22.10
CA PRO A 307 16.53 -48.64 -22.69
C PRO A 307 17.13 -47.53 -21.83
N SER A 308 17.10 -47.67 -20.49
CA SER A 308 17.70 -46.74 -19.54
C SER A 308 19.23 -46.75 -19.63
N PHE A 309 19.85 -47.92 -19.78
CA PHE A 309 21.29 -48.04 -20.02
C PHE A 309 21.71 -47.45 -21.38
N ALA A 310 20.90 -47.66 -22.42
CA ALA A 310 21.13 -47.12 -23.75
C ALA A 310 20.99 -45.58 -23.86
N LYS A 311 20.51 -44.90 -22.81
CA LYS A 311 20.45 -43.43 -22.73
C LYS A 311 21.64 -42.81 -21.99
N LEU A 312 22.46 -43.60 -21.30
CA LEU A 312 23.64 -43.08 -20.59
C LEU A 312 24.70 -42.55 -21.57
N PRO A 313 25.39 -41.43 -21.25
CA PRO A 313 26.59 -41.00 -21.97
C PRO A 313 27.64 -42.11 -22.12
N LEU A 314 28.36 -42.15 -23.25
CA LEU A 314 29.36 -43.18 -23.55
C LEU A 314 30.40 -43.42 -22.43
N PRO A 315 30.96 -42.39 -21.77
CA PRO A 315 31.88 -42.60 -20.63
C PRO A 315 31.24 -43.34 -19.45
N LEU A 316 29.96 -43.08 -19.16
CA LEU A 316 29.23 -43.72 -18.06
C LEU A 316 28.87 -45.18 -18.37
N ARG A 317 28.74 -45.57 -19.65
CA ARG A 317 28.57 -46.99 -20.03
C ARG A 317 29.86 -47.79 -19.84
N LYS A 318 31.03 -47.16 -19.88
CA LYS A 318 32.32 -47.82 -19.63
C LYS A 318 32.46 -48.26 -18.17
N LEU A 319 31.85 -47.55 -17.22
CA LEU A 319 31.78 -47.95 -15.80
C LEU A 319 31.12 -49.33 -15.61
N ALA A 320 30.25 -49.78 -16.52
CA ALA A 320 29.66 -51.11 -16.45
C ALA A 320 30.72 -52.22 -16.57
N ARG A 321 31.81 -51.99 -17.31
CA ARG A 321 32.90 -52.95 -17.50
C ARG A 321 33.98 -52.91 -16.41
N GLU A 322 34.00 -51.87 -15.57
CA GLU A 322 34.96 -51.83 -14.46
C GLU A 322 34.72 -52.97 -13.47
N PRO A 323 35.77 -53.65 -12.97
CA PRO A 323 35.63 -54.85 -12.16
C PRO A 323 35.25 -54.58 -10.69
N HIS A 324 34.48 -53.52 -10.41
CA HIS A 324 33.91 -53.25 -9.09
C HIS A 324 32.70 -54.15 -8.84
N LEU A 325 32.80 -55.06 -7.88
CA LEU A 325 31.80 -56.12 -7.65
C LEU A 325 30.42 -55.56 -7.28
N LEU A 326 30.38 -54.55 -6.41
CA LEU A 326 29.15 -54.01 -5.85
C LEU A 326 28.88 -52.58 -6.35
N LEU A 327 27.67 -52.34 -6.83
CA LEU A 327 27.17 -51.04 -7.26
C LEU A 327 25.97 -50.63 -6.42
N LEU A 328 26.16 -49.62 -5.56
CA LEU A 328 25.10 -49.04 -4.72
C LEU A 328 24.73 -47.65 -5.21
N ASN A 329 23.47 -47.44 -5.59
CA ASN A 329 22.99 -46.14 -6.06
C ASN A 329 21.51 -45.94 -5.69
N LYS A 330 21.01 -44.71 -5.84
CA LYS A 330 19.58 -44.45 -5.95
C LYS A 330 19.16 -44.49 -7.42
N THR A 331 17.99 -45.04 -7.72
CA THR A 331 17.38 -44.87 -9.05
C THR A 331 16.80 -43.46 -9.19
N SER A 332 16.37 -43.07 -10.39
CA SER A 332 15.60 -41.83 -10.60
C SER A 332 14.10 -42.01 -10.32
N ALA A 333 13.65 -43.25 -10.05
CA ALA A 333 12.27 -43.60 -9.82
C ALA A 333 11.96 -43.60 -8.31
N PHE A 334 10.83 -42.99 -7.96
CA PHE A 334 10.28 -43.09 -6.61
C PHE A 334 9.60 -44.42 -6.40
N SER A 335 9.69 -44.93 -5.18
CA SER A 335 8.89 -46.06 -4.76
C SER A 335 7.41 -45.69 -4.80
N SER A 336 6.62 -46.50 -5.50
CA SER A 336 5.16 -46.52 -5.34
C SER A 336 4.74 -47.17 -4.01
N ILE A 337 5.65 -47.87 -3.34
CA ILE A 337 5.39 -48.75 -2.20
C ILE A 337 6.01 -48.18 -0.89
N HIS A 338 5.26 -48.27 0.20
CA HIS A 338 5.65 -48.01 1.61
C HIS A 338 6.02 -46.58 2.00
N ARG A 339 6.98 -45.91 1.33
CA ARG A 339 7.35 -44.51 1.63
C ARG A 339 7.86 -43.77 0.40
N PRO A 340 7.68 -42.44 0.30
CA PRO A 340 8.05 -41.65 -0.87
C PRO A 340 9.56 -41.40 -0.89
N ALA A 341 10.32 -42.43 -1.21
CA ALA A 341 11.78 -42.39 -1.35
C ALA A 341 12.18 -42.92 -2.73
N HIS A 342 13.33 -42.49 -3.23
CA HIS A 342 13.93 -43.15 -4.38
C HIS A 342 14.26 -44.59 -4.07
N ILE A 343 14.02 -45.46 -5.05
CA ILE A 343 14.31 -46.87 -4.94
C ILE A 343 15.83 -47.05 -4.87
N ASP A 344 16.28 -47.77 -3.86
CA ASP A 344 17.66 -48.20 -3.69
C ASP A 344 18.00 -49.29 -4.71
N TYR A 345 19.14 -49.10 -5.36
CA TYR A 345 19.69 -49.99 -6.37
C TYR A 345 20.89 -50.72 -5.79
N ILE A 346 20.81 -52.05 -5.77
CA ILE A 346 21.93 -52.93 -5.42
C ILE A 346 22.23 -53.80 -6.64
N GLY A 347 23.29 -53.45 -7.35
CA GLY A 347 23.83 -54.22 -8.48
C GLY A 347 25.02 -55.05 -8.04
N ILE A 348 24.99 -56.34 -8.29
CA ILE A 348 26.13 -57.24 -8.08
C ILE A 348 26.62 -57.69 -9.45
N LYS A 349 27.84 -57.31 -9.81
CA LYS A 349 28.42 -57.65 -11.11
C LYS A 349 28.85 -59.13 -11.14
N ARG A 350 28.55 -59.79 -12.25
CA ARG A 350 29.06 -61.14 -12.54
C ARG A 350 30.41 -60.98 -13.21
N ILE A 351 31.48 -61.40 -12.54
CA ILE A 351 32.86 -61.30 -13.03
C ILE A 351 33.38 -62.72 -13.26
N ASN A 352 33.86 -63.00 -14.48
CA ASN A 352 34.43 -64.31 -14.80
C ASN A 352 35.86 -64.46 -14.26
N ARG A 353 36.45 -65.65 -14.44
CA ARG A 353 37.83 -65.95 -13.98
C ARG A 353 38.92 -65.09 -14.65
N ASP A 354 38.63 -64.51 -15.80
CA ASP A 354 39.53 -63.61 -16.52
C ASP A 354 39.41 -62.15 -16.03
N GLY A 355 38.58 -61.88 -15.01
CA GLY A 355 38.35 -60.54 -14.47
C GLY A 355 37.40 -59.68 -15.30
N ILE A 356 36.68 -60.27 -16.26
CA ILE A 356 35.77 -59.56 -17.17
C ILE A 356 34.35 -59.60 -16.60
N VAL A 357 33.69 -58.45 -16.57
CA VAL A 357 32.26 -58.33 -16.23
C VAL A 357 31.40 -58.92 -17.35
N THR A 358 30.65 -59.98 -17.06
CA THR A 358 29.75 -60.68 -18.00
C THR A 358 28.27 -60.33 -17.81
N GLY A 359 27.91 -59.68 -16.70
CA GLY A 359 26.53 -59.31 -16.43
C GLY A 359 26.32 -58.75 -15.03
N GLU A 360 25.07 -58.70 -14.58
CA GLU A 360 24.66 -58.11 -13.30
C GLU A 360 23.41 -58.80 -12.74
N TRP A 361 23.42 -59.06 -11.42
CA TRP A 361 22.22 -59.31 -10.63
C TRP A 361 21.74 -58.00 -10.03
N ARG A 362 20.49 -57.61 -10.34
CA ARG A 362 19.93 -56.34 -9.91
C ARG A 362 18.84 -56.55 -8.89
N PHE A 363 19.00 -55.95 -7.72
CA PHE A 363 17.96 -55.84 -6.70
C PHE A 363 17.54 -54.37 -6.54
N LEU A 364 16.22 -54.17 -6.47
CA LEU A 364 15.58 -52.90 -6.22
C LEU A 364 14.82 -52.97 -4.91
N GLY A 365 14.91 -51.94 -4.08
CA GLY A 365 14.18 -51.91 -2.83
C GLY A 365 14.33 -50.63 -2.02
N LEU A 366 14.12 -50.73 -0.72
CA LEU A 366 14.26 -49.63 0.24
C LEU A 366 14.96 -50.12 1.51
N TYR A 367 15.95 -49.38 2.00
CA TYR A 367 16.50 -49.67 3.34
C TYR A 367 15.43 -49.53 4.44
N THR A 368 15.39 -50.46 5.39
CA THR A 368 14.38 -50.45 6.46
C THR A 368 14.70 -49.42 7.54
N SER A 369 13.76 -49.12 8.44
CA SER A 369 14.03 -48.25 9.59
C SER A 369 15.19 -48.75 10.46
N VAL A 370 15.37 -50.07 10.57
CA VAL A 370 16.48 -50.69 11.30
C VAL A 370 17.83 -50.28 10.70
N ALA A 371 17.94 -50.22 9.37
CA ALA A 371 19.15 -49.78 8.69
C ALA A 371 19.53 -48.31 8.99
N TYR A 372 18.55 -47.43 9.20
CA TYR A 372 18.80 -46.02 9.53
C TYR A 372 19.19 -45.78 10.99
N HIS A 373 18.81 -46.68 11.90
CA HIS A 373 19.02 -46.53 13.35
C HIS A 373 20.17 -47.38 13.90
N GLN A 374 20.72 -48.31 13.11
CA GLN A 374 21.91 -49.07 13.52
C GLN A 374 23.15 -48.15 13.59
N ARG A 375 24.05 -48.44 14.53
CA ARG A 375 25.31 -47.68 14.67
C ARG A 375 26.14 -47.79 13.40
N THR A 376 26.73 -46.68 12.96
CA THR A 376 27.54 -46.63 11.72
C THR A 376 28.70 -47.63 11.71
N ILE A 377 29.30 -47.89 12.88
CA ILE A 377 30.41 -48.84 13.03
C ILE A 377 29.98 -50.32 12.95
N ASP A 378 28.69 -50.62 13.14
CA ASP A 378 28.14 -51.97 13.04
C ASP A 378 27.56 -52.25 11.64
N THR A 379 27.44 -51.24 10.78
CA THR A 379 26.87 -51.37 9.42
C THR A 379 27.99 -51.71 8.42
N PRO A 380 27.91 -52.87 7.72
CA PRO A 380 28.88 -53.23 6.68
C PRO A 380 29.02 -52.14 5.61
N LEU A 381 30.19 -52.04 5.00
CA LEU A 381 30.66 -50.96 4.10
C LEU A 381 30.84 -49.61 4.80
N ILE A 382 29.85 -49.15 5.56
CA ILE A 382 29.92 -47.87 6.29
C ILE A 382 31.01 -47.92 7.37
N ARG A 383 31.09 -49.02 8.13
CA ARG A 383 32.09 -49.19 9.19
C ARG A 383 33.52 -48.98 8.69
N ARG A 384 33.85 -49.46 7.48
CA ARG A 384 35.19 -49.26 6.87
C ARG A 384 35.43 -47.78 6.56
N LYS A 385 34.42 -47.06 6.07
CA LYS A 385 34.51 -45.62 5.81
C LYS A 385 34.69 -44.82 7.11
N VAL A 386 33.94 -45.16 8.16
CA VAL A 386 34.06 -44.52 9.48
C VAL A 386 35.45 -44.77 10.08
N THR A 387 35.90 -46.03 10.09
CA THR A 387 37.24 -46.39 10.58
C THR A 387 38.32 -45.65 9.80
N TYR A 388 38.22 -45.62 8.46
CA TYR A 388 39.15 -44.86 7.61
C TYR A 388 39.22 -43.38 8.00
N VAL A 389 38.06 -42.70 8.16
CA VAL A 389 38.04 -41.27 8.53
C VAL A 389 38.67 -41.05 9.90
N VAL A 390 38.32 -41.86 10.90
CA VAL A 390 38.86 -41.72 12.26
C VAL A 390 40.37 -41.95 12.30
N GLU A 391 40.87 -42.99 11.62
CA GLU A 391 42.31 -43.30 11.55
C GLU A 391 43.10 -42.21 10.81
N GLN A 392 42.57 -41.71 9.69
CA GLN A 392 43.24 -40.68 8.90
C GLN A 392 43.28 -39.31 9.58
N VAL A 393 42.29 -38.99 10.42
CA VAL A 393 42.29 -37.74 11.21
C VAL A 393 43.24 -37.83 12.40
N GLY A 394 43.38 -39.02 13.01
CA GLY A 394 44.43 -39.29 14.01
C GLY A 394 44.26 -38.59 15.36
N TYR A 395 43.05 -38.13 15.71
CA TYR A 395 42.81 -37.57 17.05
C TYR A 395 42.94 -38.64 18.13
N GLN A 396 43.38 -38.23 19.33
CA GLN A 396 43.44 -39.14 20.49
C GLN A 396 42.02 -39.63 20.83
N ARG A 397 41.87 -40.94 21.09
CA ARG A 397 40.57 -41.60 21.31
C ARG A 397 39.72 -40.94 22.41
N SER A 398 40.35 -40.45 23.47
CA SER A 398 39.69 -39.78 24.62
C SER A 398 39.50 -38.27 24.45
N SER A 399 39.89 -37.69 23.31
CA SER A 399 39.77 -36.25 23.09
C SER A 399 38.34 -35.83 22.74
N HIS A 400 37.94 -34.63 23.17
CA HIS A 400 36.65 -34.04 22.83
C HIS A 400 36.44 -33.94 21.30
N LYS A 401 37.51 -33.64 20.54
CA LYS A 401 37.46 -33.57 19.07
C LYS A 401 37.18 -34.93 18.43
N ASN A 402 37.71 -36.02 18.99
CA ASN A 402 37.41 -37.37 18.51
C ASN A 402 35.95 -37.76 18.78
N GLN A 403 35.43 -37.42 19.97
CA GLN A 403 34.02 -37.69 20.30
C GLN A 403 33.07 -36.92 19.37
N ALA A 404 33.32 -35.62 19.16
CA ALA A 404 32.52 -34.80 18.24
C ALA A 404 32.59 -35.30 16.78
N LEU A 405 33.76 -35.79 16.33
CA LEU A 405 33.89 -36.41 15.00
C LEU A 405 33.03 -37.67 14.87
N LEU A 406 33.05 -38.54 15.88
CA LEU A 406 32.22 -39.76 15.90
C LEU A 406 30.72 -39.39 15.90
N ASP A 407 30.32 -38.38 16.67
CA ASP A 407 28.94 -37.90 16.68
C ASP A 407 28.52 -37.34 15.31
N ILE A 408 29.39 -36.60 14.62
CA ILE A 408 29.15 -36.11 13.25
C ILE A 408 28.96 -37.28 12.28
N LEU A 409 29.81 -38.30 12.34
CA LEU A 409 29.73 -39.47 11.47
C LEU A 409 28.47 -40.30 11.76
N GLU A 410 28.09 -40.47 13.02
CA GLU A 410 26.88 -41.20 13.43
C GLU A 410 25.59 -40.48 12.99
N THR A 411 25.63 -39.14 12.98
CA THR A 411 24.49 -38.29 12.60
C THR A 411 24.45 -37.90 11.13
N TYR A 412 25.47 -38.27 10.35
CA TYR A 412 25.53 -38.04 8.91
C TYR A 412 24.39 -38.77 8.18
N PRO A 413 23.79 -38.18 7.12
CA PRO A 413 22.72 -38.85 6.38
C PRO A 413 23.13 -40.26 5.92
N ARG A 414 22.36 -41.27 6.33
CA ARG A 414 22.75 -42.69 6.13
C ARG A 414 22.88 -43.06 4.66
N ASP A 415 21.97 -42.57 3.83
CA ASP A 415 22.00 -42.76 2.37
C ASP A 415 23.25 -42.15 1.72
N GLU A 416 23.77 -41.06 2.29
CA GLU A 416 25.01 -40.45 1.83
C GLU A 416 26.23 -41.27 2.25
N LEU A 417 26.25 -41.84 3.46
CA LEU A 417 27.37 -42.70 3.91
C LEU A 417 27.59 -43.90 2.99
N PHE A 418 26.53 -44.49 2.43
CA PHE A 418 26.66 -45.57 1.45
C PHE A 418 27.32 -45.12 0.14
N GLN A 419 27.07 -43.89 -0.31
CA GLN A 419 27.49 -43.40 -1.64
C GLN A 419 28.77 -42.56 -1.63
N ILE A 420 29.06 -41.83 -0.55
CA ILE A 420 30.20 -40.91 -0.47
C ILE A 420 31.54 -41.66 -0.43
N GLU A 421 32.54 -41.14 -1.15
CA GLU A 421 33.90 -41.68 -1.11
C GLU A 421 34.57 -41.41 0.27
N PRO A 422 35.37 -42.34 0.81
CA PRO A 422 36.05 -42.15 2.11
C PRO A 422 36.83 -40.84 2.24
N LYS A 423 37.53 -40.41 1.18
CA LYS A 423 38.30 -39.16 1.18
C LYS A 423 37.41 -37.93 1.29
N THR A 424 36.36 -37.86 0.46
CA THR A 424 35.37 -36.77 0.48
C THR A 424 34.63 -36.71 1.83
N LEU A 425 34.26 -37.86 2.39
CA LEU A 425 33.65 -37.93 3.72
C LEU A 425 34.58 -37.35 4.80
N ARG A 426 35.89 -37.62 4.74
CA ARG A 426 36.86 -37.03 5.66
C ARG A 426 36.89 -35.51 5.56
N GLU A 427 36.93 -34.97 4.35
CA GLU A 427 36.96 -33.52 4.10
C GLU A 427 35.69 -32.84 4.59
N THR A 428 34.52 -33.42 4.30
CA THR A 428 33.23 -32.93 4.78
C THR A 428 33.11 -33.01 6.30
N ALA A 429 33.46 -34.15 6.92
CA ALA A 429 33.38 -34.32 8.37
C ALA A 429 34.28 -33.33 9.13
N LEU A 430 35.50 -33.09 8.64
CA LEU A 430 36.39 -32.06 9.20
C LEU A 430 35.83 -30.64 9.02
N GLY A 431 35.21 -30.35 7.88
CA GLY A 431 34.52 -29.07 7.65
C GLY A 431 33.37 -28.85 8.63
N ILE A 432 32.58 -29.89 8.90
CA ILE A 432 31.49 -29.88 9.90
C ILE A 432 32.05 -29.68 11.32
N LEU A 433 33.16 -30.32 11.65
CA LEU A 433 33.80 -30.16 12.96
C LEU A 433 34.29 -28.71 13.19
N GLN A 434 34.82 -28.05 12.16
CA GLN A 434 35.25 -26.65 12.23
C GLN A 434 34.07 -25.65 12.36
N LEU A 435 32.88 -26.02 11.91
CA LEU A 435 31.66 -25.23 12.01
C LEU A 435 31.12 -25.15 13.43
N GLN A 436 31.30 -26.17 14.26
CA GLN A 436 30.83 -26.13 15.65
C GLN A 436 31.48 -24.98 16.44
N GLU A 437 32.69 -24.55 16.07
CA GLU A 437 33.38 -23.41 16.67
C GLU A 437 32.94 -22.05 16.06
N ARG A 438 32.19 -22.03 14.95
CA ARG A 438 31.84 -20.81 14.19
C ARG A 438 30.42 -20.87 13.62
N GLN A 439 29.51 -20.04 14.12
CA GLN A 439 28.13 -19.90 13.62
C GLN A 439 28.08 -19.23 12.23
N ARG A 440 28.42 -19.98 11.17
CA ARG A 440 28.40 -19.49 9.78
C ARG A 440 27.71 -20.49 8.87
N ILE A 441 27.21 -20.00 7.74
CA ILE A 441 26.65 -20.86 6.70
C ILE A 441 27.78 -21.59 5.98
N ARG A 442 27.57 -22.88 5.73
CA ARG A 442 28.48 -23.71 4.93
C ARG A 442 27.73 -24.69 4.07
N LEU A 443 28.24 -24.88 2.86
CA LEU A 443 27.70 -25.80 1.86
C LEU A 443 28.71 -26.92 1.57
N PHE A 444 28.26 -28.16 1.67
CA PHE A 444 28.99 -29.34 1.19
C PHE A 444 28.20 -29.97 0.05
N VAL A 445 28.83 -30.13 -1.11
CA VAL A 445 28.19 -30.67 -2.32
C VAL A 445 28.85 -32.00 -2.69
N ARG A 446 28.04 -33.02 -2.95
CA ARG A 446 28.46 -34.27 -3.58
C ARG A 446 27.66 -34.50 -4.87
N PRO A 447 28.30 -34.56 -6.04
CA PRO A 447 27.64 -34.99 -7.27
C PRO A 447 27.30 -36.49 -7.23
N ASP A 448 26.17 -36.89 -7.83
CA ASP A 448 25.90 -38.28 -8.19
C ASP A 448 26.85 -38.76 -9.30
N THR A 449 27.26 -40.03 -9.24
CA THR A 449 28.21 -40.63 -10.20
C THR A 449 27.73 -40.55 -11.65
N TYR A 450 26.41 -40.58 -11.89
CA TYR A 450 25.82 -40.48 -13.23
C TYR A 450 25.28 -39.07 -13.55
N GLY A 451 25.55 -38.07 -12.69
CA GLY A 451 25.10 -36.70 -12.88
C GLY A 451 23.58 -36.53 -12.84
N ARG A 452 22.86 -37.38 -12.09
CA ARG A 452 21.39 -37.35 -11.99
C ARG A 452 20.87 -36.44 -10.87
N PHE A 453 21.72 -36.15 -9.88
CA PHE A 453 21.42 -35.21 -8.81
C PHE A 453 22.68 -34.70 -8.13
N PHE A 454 22.54 -33.61 -7.37
CA PHE A 454 23.54 -33.09 -6.44
C PHE A 454 23.01 -33.16 -5.01
N SER A 455 23.80 -33.79 -4.13
CA SER A 455 23.53 -33.85 -2.70
C SER A 455 24.20 -32.66 -2.01
N CYS A 456 23.41 -31.76 -1.45
CA CYS A 456 23.84 -30.49 -0.88
C CYS A 456 23.51 -30.47 0.62
N LEU A 457 24.53 -30.64 1.46
CA LEU A 457 24.40 -30.55 2.91
C LEU A 457 24.75 -29.13 3.37
N ILE A 458 23.76 -28.39 3.86
CA ILE A 458 23.89 -26.99 4.27
C ILE A 458 23.74 -26.90 5.79
N TYR A 459 24.68 -26.21 6.43
CA TYR A 459 24.58 -25.84 7.83
C TYR A 459 24.25 -24.35 7.92
N VAL A 460 23.21 -24.01 8.68
CA VAL A 460 22.71 -22.63 8.85
C VAL A 460 22.57 -22.34 10.35
N PRO A 461 22.91 -21.16 10.87
CA PRO A 461 22.59 -20.79 12.25
C PRO A 461 21.12 -21.03 12.57
N ARG A 462 20.85 -21.79 13.65
CA ARG A 462 19.49 -22.27 13.97
C ARG A 462 18.50 -21.13 14.16
N GLU A 463 18.94 -20.02 14.73
CA GLU A 463 18.12 -18.82 14.97
C GLU A 463 17.71 -18.11 13.67
N ARG A 464 18.52 -18.25 12.60
CA ARG A 464 18.25 -17.67 11.28
C ARG A 464 17.50 -18.63 10.36
N TYR A 465 17.11 -19.83 10.81
CA TYR A 465 16.48 -20.80 9.92
C TYR A 465 14.95 -20.71 9.99
N ASP A 466 14.32 -20.36 8.88
CA ASP A 466 12.86 -20.42 8.71
C ASP A 466 12.46 -21.03 7.35
N THR A 467 11.15 -21.10 7.10
CA THR A 467 10.59 -21.68 5.87
C THR A 467 10.90 -20.83 4.62
N ASP A 468 11.05 -19.52 4.77
CA ASP A 468 11.30 -18.59 3.66
C ASP A 468 12.76 -18.67 3.20
N ILE A 469 13.70 -18.65 4.14
CA ILE A 469 15.13 -18.86 3.90
C ILE A 469 15.37 -20.21 3.25
N ARG A 470 14.67 -21.28 3.69
CA ARG A 470 14.71 -22.58 3.00
C ARG A 470 14.28 -22.48 1.53
N LYS A 471 13.18 -21.76 1.23
CA LYS A 471 12.69 -21.59 -0.15
C LYS A 471 13.67 -20.76 -1.00
N ARG A 472 14.26 -19.70 -0.44
CA ARG A 472 15.29 -18.88 -1.10
C ARG A 472 16.54 -19.71 -1.42
N MET A 473 17.06 -20.47 -0.45
CA MET A 473 18.18 -21.39 -0.69
C MET A 473 17.85 -22.42 -1.78
N GLN A 474 16.66 -23.04 -1.73
CA GLN A 474 16.19 -23.98 -2.76
C GLN A 474 16.19 -23.34 -4.16
N ALA A 475 15.73 -22.10 -4.29
CA ALA A 475 15.72 -21.38 -5.57
C ALA A 475 17.14 -21.13 -6.11
N VAL A 476 18.09 -20.77 -5.23
CA VAL A 476 19.51 -20.63 -5.60
C VAL A 476 20.06 -21.96 -6.12
N LEU A 477 19.86 -23.05 -5.39
CA LEU A 477 20.37 -24.37 -5.78
C LEU A 477 19.75 -24.87 -7.09
N LEU A 478 18.43 -24.74 -7.27
CA LEU A 478 17.74 -25.10 -8.53
C LEU A 478 18.35 -24.38 -9.72
N LYS A 479 18.55 -23.07 -9.60
CA LYS A 479 19.09 -22.25 -10.68
C LYS A 479 20.55 -22.60 -10.99
N VAL A 480 21.37 -22.78 -9.96
CA VAL A 480 22.81 -23.02 -10.10
C VAL A 480 23.09 -24.39 -10.71
N PHE A 481 22.39 -25.45 -10.28
CA PHE A 481 22.61 -26.80 -10.78
C PHE A 481 21.80 -27.13 -12.04
N GLY A 482 20.96 -26.21 -12.54
CA GLY A 482 20.03 -26.50 -13.63
C GLY A 482 19.01 -27.59 -13.23
N GLY A 483 18.62 -27.58 -11.96
CA GLY A 483 17.77 -28.61 -11.37
C GLY A 483 16.32 -28.51 -11.83
N THR A 484 15.68 -29.66 -12.00
CA THR A 484 14.24 -29.76 -12.34
C THR A 484 13.38 -29.85 -11.09
N ARG A 485 13.93 -30.40 -10.00
CA ARG A 485 13.22 -30.63 -8.74
C ARG A 485 14.22 -30.65 -7.59
N VAL A 486 13.75 -30.30 -6.39
CA VAL A 486 14.53 -30.41 -5.15
C VAL A 486 13.72 -31.16 -4.10
N GLU A 487 14.40 -32.04 -3.38
CA GLU A 487 13.93 -32.65 -2.14
C GLU A 487 14.77 -32.11 -0.98
N PHE A 488 14.20 -32.04 0.21
CA PHE A 488 14.94 -31.55 1.37
C PHE A 488 14.54 -32.27 2.66
N HIS A 489 15.52 -32.40 3.55
CA HIS A 489 15.34 -32.88 4.92
C HIS A 489 15.97 -31.89 5.88
N VAL A 490 15.27 -31.57 6.96
CA VAL A 490 15.75 -30.65 7.99
C VAL A 490 15.96 -31.43 9.27
N ARG A 491 17.15 -31.26 9.86
CA ARG A 491 17.46 -31.79 11.18
C ARG A 491 17.76 -30.63 12.12
N LEU A 492 16.85 -30.43 13.08
CA LEU A 492 17.03 -29.53 14.22
C LEU A 492 17.46 -30.37 15.43
N SER A 493 18.54 -29.96 16.09
CA SER A 493 19.07 -30.65 17.27
C SER A 493 19.44 -29.63 18.36
N GLU A 494 20.10 -30.08 19.43
CA GLU A 494 20.68 -29.20 20.45
C GLU A 494 21.80 -28.30 19.91
N SER A 495 22.32 -28.60 18.70
CA SER A 495 23.30 -27.75 18.01
C SER A 495 22.76 -26.34 17.74
N VAL A 496 23.67 -25.36 17.77
CA VAL A 496 23.43 -23.97 17.33
C VAL A 496 23.26 -23.85 15.81
N LEU A 497 23.48 -24.93 15.06
CA LEU A 497 23.28 -25.01 13.61
C LEU A 497 22.11 -25.93 13.29
N ALA A 498 21.23 -25.47 12.40
CA ALA A 498 20.30 -26.31 11.66
C ALA A 498 21.03 -26.98 10.49
N GLN A 499 20.83 -28.29 10.32
CA GLN A 499 21.31 -29.01 9.15
C GLN A 499 20.16 -29.15 8.16
N VAL A 500 20.38 -28.69 6.93
CA VAL A 500 19.42 -28.79 5.83
C VAL A 500 20.09 -29.57 4.71
N HIS A 501 19.56 -30.75 4.42
CA HIS A 501 20.05 -31.63 3.36
C HIS A 501 19.14 -31.48 2.14
N PHE A 502 19.64 -30.88 1.07
CA PHE A 502 18.95 -30.76 -0.21
C PHE A 502 19.46 -31.81 -1.19
N ILE A 503 18.56 -32.44 -1.94
CA ILE A 503 18.87 -33.28 -3.09
C ILE A 503 18.30 -32.59 -4.32
N VAL A 504 19.19 -32.06 -5.17
CA VAL A 504 18.84 -31.29 -6.37
C VAL A 504 18.91 -32.20 -7.59
N TYR A 505 17.77 -32.54 -8.19
CA TYR A 505 17.69 -33.46 -9.32
C TYR A 505 17.95 -32.74 -10.64
N THR A 506 18.76 -33.37 -11.48
CA THR A 506 19.24 -32.81 -12.75
C THR A 506 19.11 -33.82 -13.90
N PRO A 507 19.09 -33.37 -15.16
CA PRO A 507 19.16 -34.29 -16.30
C PRO A 507 20.43 -35.16 -16.24
N THR A 508 20.33 -36.42 -16.67
CA THR A 508 21.46 -37.37 -16.61
C THR A 508 22.67 -36.85 -17.38
N GLY A 509 23.86 -36.96 -16.79
CA GLY A 509 25.11 -36.43 -17.35
C GLY A 509 25.37 -34.95 -17.06
N THR A 510 24.61 -34.31 -16.17
CA THR A 510 24.90 -32.93 -15.73
C THR A 510 26.19 -32.89 -14.91
N CYS A 511 27.10 -31.97 -15.24
CA CYS A 511 28.34 -31.73 -14.53
C CYS A 511 28.30 -30.38 -13.79
N LEU A 512 29.10 -30.26 -12.73
CA LEU A 512 29.23 -29.01 -11.98
C LEU A 512 30.33 -28.13 -12.59
N ASP A 513 29.94 -27.05 -13.25
CA ASP A 513 30.87 -26.09 -13.86
C ASP A 513 31.16 -24.85 -12.98
N CYS A 514 30.67 -24.81 -11.73
CA CYS A 514 30.79 -23.63 -10.86
C CYS A 514 31.55 -23.92 -9.56
N ASP A 515 32.21 -22.88 -9.02
CA ASP A 515 32.91 -22.96 -7.74
C ASP A 515 31.88 -23.05 -6.59
N ILE A 516 32.03 -24.07 -5.74
CA ILE A 516 31.19 -24.27 -4.55
C ILE A 516 31.19 -23.03 -3.65
N LYS A 517 32.30 -22.29 -3.58
CA LYS A 517 32.37 -21.04 -2.80
C LYS A 517 31.46 -19.94 -3.34
N ASP A 518 31.27 -19.85 -4.65
CA ASP A 518 30.36 -18.87 -5.23
C ASP A 518 28.91 -19.20 -4.92
N ILE A 519 28.57 -20.50 -4.88
CA ILE A 519 27.25 -20.97 -4.44
C ILE A 519 27.06 -20.63 -2.96
N GLU A 520 28.05 -20.91 -2.11
CA GLU A 520 28.02 -20.59 -0.69
C GLU A 520 27.81 -19.08 -0.44
N ASN A 521 28.50 -18.21 -1.19
CA ASN A 521 28.32 -16.76 -1.09
C ASN A 521 26.90 -16.31 -1.48
N LYS A 522 26.33 -16.88 -2.55
CA LYS A 522 24.92 -16.62 -2.93
C LYS A 522 23.94 -17.09 -1.85
N LEU A 523 24.21 -18.24 -1.21
CA LEU A 523 23.41 -18.72 -0.10
C LEU A 523 23.50 -17.77 1.10
N ILE A 524 24.69 -17.29 1.45
CA ILE A 524 24.89 -16.29 2.50
C ILE A 524 24.08 -15.02 2.18
N GLU A 525 24.15 -14.51 0.96
CA GLU A 525 23.45 -13.30 0.53
C GLU A 525 21.92 -13.44 0.69
N VAL A 526 21.34 -14.56 0.26
CA VAL A 526 19.88 -14.78 0.38
C VAL A 526 19.41 -15.07 1.80
N THR A 527 20.33 -15.31 2.75
CA THR A 527 20.01 -15.51 4.18
C THR A 527 20.23 -14.28 5.04
N ARG A 528 20.67 -13.15 4.46
CA ARG A 528 20.81 -11.88 5.19
C ARG A 528 19.45 -11.37 5.64
N GLU A 529 19.39 -10.92 6.89
CA GLU A 529 18.19 -10.29 7.43
C GLU A 529 18.10 -8.84 6.97
N TRP A 530 16.89 -8.28 6.97
CA TRP A 530 16.68 -6.87 6.61
C TRP A 530 17.51 -5.93 7.52
N GLN A 531 17.66 -6.28 8.80
CA GLN A 531 18.48 -5.55 9.76
C GLN A 531 19.98 -5.60 9.43
N ASP A 532 20.50 -6.75 8.98
CA ASP A 532 21.90 -6.87 8.54
C ASP A 532 22.19 -5.88 7.39
N VAL A 533 21.25 -5.78 6.42
CA VAL A 533 21.35 -4.84 5.30
C VAL A 533 21.17 -3.39 5.74
N LEU A 534 20.29 -3.12 6.72
CA LEU A 534 20.11 -1.77 7.27
C LEU A 534 21.39 -1.27 7.93
N HIS A 535 22.06 -2.12 8.71
CA HIS A 535 23.30 -1.75 9.37
C HIS A 535 24.38 -1.38 8.34
N GLU A 536 24.63 -2.24 7.34
CA GLU A 536 25.58 -1.95 6.26
C GLU A 536 25.23 -0.64 5.52
N ALA A 537 23.95 -0.45 5.16
CA ALA A 537 23.50 0.74 4.44
C ALA A 537 23.65 2.03 5.25
N LEU A 538 23.41 2.00 6.57
CA LEU A 538 23.63 3.14 7.46
C LEU A 538 25.12 3.48 7.62
N LEU A 539 25.98 2.47 7.68
CA LEU A 539 27.43 2.68 7.71
C LEU A 539 27.95 3.29 6.40
N GLU A 540 27.46 2.81 5.26
CA GLU A 540 27.81 3.33 3.92
C GLU A 540 27.37 4.81 3.76
N HIS A 541 26.15 5.16 4.18
CA HIS A 541 25.57 6.49 3.96
C HIS A 541 26.00 7.55 4.98
N ASN A 542 26.11 7.18 6.28
CA ASN A 542 26.35 8.12 7.37
C ASN A 542 27.75 8.00 8.00
N GLY A 543 28.57 7.02 7.59
CA GLY A 543 29.86 6.69 8.21
C GLY A 543 29.71 5.85 9.47
N GLU A 544 30.84 5.33 10.00
CA GLU A 544 30.82 4.29 11.04
C GLU A 544 30.18 4.73 12.37
N GLU A 545 30.56 5.91 12.88
CA GLU A 545 30.08 6.41 14.17
C GLU A 545 28.57 6.72 14.16
N LEU A 546 28.12 7.51 13.18
CA LEU A 546 26.72 7.92 13.07
C LEU A 546 25.84 6.74 12.62
N GLY A 547 26.31 5.93 11.67
CA GLY A 547 25.60 4.75 11.19
C GLY A 547 25.33 3.73 12.30
N THR A 548 26.32 3.41 13.14
CA THR A 548 26.15 2.50 14.28
C THR A 548 25.15 3.06 15.31
N ARG A 549 25.17 4.37 15.54
CA ARG A 549 24.24 5.04 16.48
C ARG A 549 22.81 4.99 15.98
N LEU A 550 22.59 5.28 14.70
CA LEU A 550 21.27 5.20 14.07
C LEU A 550 20.78 3.75 14.03
N PHE A 551 21.64 2.78 13.73
CA PHE A 551 21.26 1.38 13.73
C PHE A 551 20.71 0.93 15.09
N ARG A 552 21.41 1.23 16.20
CA ARG A 552 20.92 0.92 17.55
C ARG A 552 19.59 1.58 17.91
N ARG A 553 19.23 2.69 17.24
CA ARG A 553 17.96 3.38 17.48
C ARG A 553 16.81 2.75 16.67
N TYR A 554 17.10 2.24 15.47
CA TYR A 554 16.08 1.82 14.49
C TYR A 554 16.08 0.33 14.15
N GLU A 555 16.97 -0.50 14.72
CA GLU A 555 17.12 -1.93 14.40
C GLU A 555 15.79 -2.70 14.47
N ASP A 556 14.95 -2.39 15.46
CA ASP A 556 13.63 -2.98 15.67
C ASP A 556 12.46 -2.00 15.48
N ALA A 557 12.74 -0.78 14.98
CA ALA A 557 11.71 0.25 14.87
C ALA A 557 10.76 0.03 13.68
N PHE A 558 11.23 -0.53 12.57
CA PHE A 558 10.42 -0.68 11.37
C PHE A 558 9.50 -1.93 11.43
N PRO A 559 8.17 -1.78 11.26
CA PRO A 559 7.23 -2.90 11.32
C PRO A 559 7.43 -3.88 10.15
N VAL A 560 6.97 -5.13 10.32
CA VAL A 560 7.07 -6.19 9.29
C VAL A 560 6.51 -5.72 7.94
N ALA A 561 5.33 -5.09 7.94
CA ALA A 561 4.70 -4.58 6.72
C ALA A 561 5.57 -3.54 5.97
N TYR A 562 6.32 -2.69 6.71
CA TYR A 562 7.25 -1.76 6.07
C TYR A 562 8.42 -2.51 5.44
N ARG A 563 8.96 -3.53 6.12
CA ARG A 563 10.09 -4.34 5.65
C ARG A 563 9.77 -5.21 4.44
N GLU A 564 8.49 -5.56 4.24
CA GLU A 564 7.99 -6.23 3.03
C GLU A 564 7.90 -5.26 1.84
N ASP A 565 7.54 -4.00 2.09
CA ASP A 565 7.30 -3.00 1.05
C ASP A 565 8.56 -2.22 0.64
N PHE A 566 9.54 -2.09 1.55
CA PHE A 566 10.74 -1.29 1.35
C PHE A 566 12.02 -2.04 1.70
N SER A 567 13.03 -1.91 0.85
CA SER A 567 14.36 -2.40 1.17
C SER A 567 15.01 -1.56 2.27
N ALA A 568 15.95 -2.15 3.00
CA ALA A 568 16.68 -1.47 4.07
C ALA A 568 17.44 -0.21 3.58
N ARG A 569 17.86 -0.18 2.31
CA ARG A 569 18.47 1.01 1.69
C ARG A 569 17.49 2.18 1.54
N TYR A 570 16.20 1.92 1.30
CA TYR A 570 15.18 2.98 1.33
C TYR A 570 14.94 3.51 2.74
N ALA A 571 14.99 2.63 3.74
CA ALA A 571 14.78 3.01 5.14
C ALA A 571 15.82 4.01 5.64
N VAL A 572 17.05 3.99 5.11
CA VAL A 572 18.09 5.00 5.45
C VAL A 572 17.60 6.43 5.14
N TYR A 573 16.99 6.65 3.97
CA TYR A 573 16.46 7.97 3.60
C TYR A 573 15.26 8.37 4.47
N ASP A 574 14.43 7.40 4.86
CA ASP A 574 13.30 7.65 5.75
C ASP A 574 13.79 7.97 7.17
N ILE A 575 14.85 7.32 7.66
CA ILE A 575 15.53 7.64 8.92
C ILE A 575 16.05 9.09 8.90
N ASP A 576 16.71 9.54 7.83
CA ASP A 576 17.18 10.93 7.72
C ASP A 576 16.03 11.94 7.86
N LYS A 577 14.85 11.63 7.29
CA LYS A 577 13.65 12.47 7.44
C LYS A 577 13.11 12.45 8.86
N ILE A 578 13.05 11.29 9.50
CA ILE A 578 12.63 11.16 10.90
C ILE A 578 13.59 11.93 11.82
N GLU A 579 14.90 11.75 11.68
CA GLU A 579 15.94 12.45 12.46
C GLU A 579 15.84 13.97 12.33
N THR A 580 15.55 14.47 11.11
CA THR A 580 15.33 15.91 10.88
C THR A 580 14.12 16.44 11.65
N LEU A 581 13.05 15.64 11.80
CA LEU A 581 11.83 16.03 12.49
C LEU A 581 11.93 15.96 14.01
N ILE A 582 12.70 15.02 14.54
CA ILE A 582 12.88 14.85 15.99
C ILE A 582 14.04 15.68 16.55
N ALA A 583 14.86 16.30 15.70
CA ALA A 583 15.92 17.19 16.14
C ALA A 583 15.31 18.41 16.87
N PRO A 584 15.86 18.82 18.04
CA PRO A 584 15.37 20.00 18.74
C PRO A 584 15.57 21.24 17.86
N LEU A 585 14.46 21.83 17.40
CA LEU A 585 14.45 23.06 16.60
C LEU A 585 15.22 24.15 17.36
N SER A 586 16.42 24.49 16.87
CA SER A 586 17.31 25.49 17.50
C SER A 586 16.84 26.93 17.30
N SER A 587 15.62 27.15 16.82
CA SER A 587 14.98 28.45 16.71
C SER A 587 13.46 28.26 16.76
N PRO A 588 12.74 28.93 17.68
CA PRO A 588 11.29 28.94 17.61
C PRO A 588 10.88 29.57 16.28
N PRO A 589 9.91 28.99 15.54
CA PRO A 589 9.32 29.69 14.41
C PRO A 589 8.79 31.04 14.92
N SER A 590 9.03 32.10 14.15
CA SER A 590 8.44 33.40 14.45
C SER A 590 6.92 33.21 14.55
N PRO A 591 6.26 33.77 15.58
CA PRO A 591 4.83 33.61 15.74
C PRO A 591 4.14 34.07 14.44
N PRO A 592 3.07 33.40 14.00
CA PRO A 592 2.25 33.95 12.94
C PRO A 592 1.88 35.38 13.34
N LEU A 593 2.08 36.33 12.42
CA LEU A 593 1.66 37.73 12.60
C LEU A 593 0.13 37.75 12.79
N GLY A 594 -0.26 37.65 14.06
CA GLY A 594 -1.62 37.38 14.50
C GLY A 594 -1.60 37.19 16.02
N GLY A 595 -1.55 38.30 16.74
CA GLY A 595 -1.37 38.34 18.19
C GLY A 595 -2.32 37.41 18.94
N LYS A 596 -1.71 36.41 19.56
CA LYS A 596 -2.28 35.64 20.66
C LYS A 596 -1.27 35.69 21.81
N SER A 597 -1.63 36.40 22.87
CA SER A 597 -1.12 36.09 24.21
C SER A 597 -1.87 34.84 24.62
N LEU A 598 -1.17 33.72 24.74
CA LEU A 598 -1.75 32.43 25.09
C LEU A 598 -1.01 31.82 26.27
N SER A 599 -1.81 31.21 27.13
CA SER A 599 -1.42 30.39 28.28
C SER A 599 -0.51 29.22 27.89
N HIS A 600 0.27 28.76 28.87
CA HIS A 600 1.36 27.78 28.85
C HIS A 600 1.08 26.35 28.32
N GLU A 601 0.06 26.10 27.49
CA GLU A 601 -0.30 24.72 27.08
C GLU A 601 -0.65 24.51 25.58
N GLU A 602 -0.35 25.43 24.66
CA GLU A 602 -0.57 25.17 23.22
C GLU A 602 0.68 24.56 22.55
N VAL A 603 0.51 23.29 22.14
CA VAL A 603 1.35 22.38 21.37
C VAL A 603 2.06 23.06 20.20
N PHE A 604 3.39 22.95 20.12
CA PHE A 604 4.14 23.21 18.88
C PHE A 604 3.55 22.35 17.77
N GLU A 605 3.02 22.94 16.69
CA GLU A 605 2.68 22.15 15.50
C GLU A 605 3.95 21.45 15.01
N PRO A 606 4.00 20.10 15.00
CA PRO A 606 5.17 19.38 14.56
C PRO A 606 5.46 19.69 13.09
N GLY A 607 6.73 19.80 12.72
CA GLY A 607 7.11 19.87 11.30
C GLY A 607 6.60 18.64 10.54
N ILE A 608 6.23 18.81 9.27
CA ILE A 608 5.87 17.70 8.37
C ILE A 608 7.06 17.39 7.46
N GLY A 609 7.50 16.13 7.45
CA GLY A 609 8.49 15.65 6.50
C GLY A 609 7.81 15.15 5.25
N MET A 610 8.46 15.29 4.10
CA MET A 610 7.91 14.89 2.80
C MET A 610 8.98 14.22 1.93
N SER A 611 8.55 13.27 1.10
CA SER A 611 9.40 12.68 0.05
C SER A 611 8.56 12.26 -1.16
N LEU A 612 8.74 12.97 -2.28
CA LEU A 612 8.24 12.56 -3.60
C LEU A 612 9.32 11.76 -4.35
N TYR A 613 8.98 10.58 -4.85
CA TYR A 613 9.89 9.71 -5.61
C TYR A 613 9.12 8.79 -6.58
N ARG A 614 9.84 8.05 -7.43
CA ARG A 614 9.30 6.97 -8.26
C ARG A 614 10.10 5.70 -8.02
N PRO A 615 9.46 4.58 -7.64
CA PRO A 615 10.12 3.27 -7.60
C PRO A 615 10.65 2.88 -8.99
N ILE A 616 11.78 2.16 -9.06
CA ILE A 616 12.41 1.75 -10.33
C ILE A 616 11.47 0.90 -11.20
N GLU A 617 10.64 0.07 -10.56
CA GLU A 617 9.69 -0.82 -11.23
C GLU A 617 8.36 -0.13 -11.57
N ALA A 618 8.15 1.10 -11.10
CA ALA A 618 6.89 1.81 -11.30
C ALA A 618 6.81 2.40 -12.73
N PRO A 619 5.62 2.41 -13.35
CA PRO A 619 5.43 2.99 -14.67
C PRO A 619 5.65 4.51 -14.66
N ASP A 620 5.93 5.08 -15.84
CA ASP A 620 6.26 6.50 -16.00
C ASP A 620 5.17 7.48 -15.56
N ASN A 621 3.93 7.01 -15.40
CA ASN A 621 2.80 7.80 -14.93
C ASN A 621 2.50 7.61 -13.43
N SER A 622 3.33 6.86 -12.70
CA SER A 622 3.18 6.60 -11.27
C SER A 622 4.26 7.33 -10.45
N LEU A 623 3.85 7.85 -9.30
CA LEU A 623 4.67 8.50 -8.30
C LEU A 623 4.30 7.98 -6.90
N ARG A 624 5.25 8.06 -5.98
CA ARG A 624 5.04 7.82 -4.55
C ARG A 624 5.28 9.12 -3.79
N PHE A 625 4.44 9.38 -2.80
CA PHE A 625 4.58 10.54 -1.92
C PHE A 625 4.47 10.10 -0.47
N LYS A 626 5.55 10.22 0.28
CA LYS A 626 5.59 9.94 1.72
C LYS A 626 5.39 11.22 2.53
N LEU A 627 4.51 11.15 3.51
CA LEU A 627 4.37 12.13 4.59
C LEU A 627 4.92 11.53 5.89
N PHE A 628 5.70 12.32 6.61
CA PHE A 628 6.27 11.98 7.91
C PHE A 628 5.69 12.93 8.95
N TYR A 629 4.98 12.41 9.93
CA TYR A 629 4.31 13.25 10.92
C TYR A 629 4.46 12.68 12.34
N PRO A 630 4.97 13.47 13.30
CA PRO A 630 5.06 13.07 14.70
C PRO A 630 3.68 12.90 15.36
N GLN A 631 3.60 12.02 16.36
CA GLN A 631 2.46 11.84 17.28
C GLN A 631 1.23 11.11 16.72
N SER A 632 0.80 11.36 15.48
CA SER A 632 -0.44 10.76 14.96
C SER A 632 -0.48 10.56 13.45
N HIS A 633 -1.28 9.60 12.99
CA HIS A 633 -1.70 9.46 11.60
C HIS A 633 -2.52 10.67 11.14
N ILE A 634 -2.23 11.18 9.93
CA ILE A 634 -3.00 12.29 9.34
C ILE A 634 -4.26 11.73 8.65
N PRO A 635 -5.47 12.23 8.95
CA PRO A 635 -6.69 11.81 8.28
C PRO A 635 -6.64 12.04 6.76
N LEU A 636 -7.06 11.03 5.99
CA LEU A 636 -7.13 11.11 4.52
C LEU A 636 -7.94 12.31 4.02
N SER A 637 -9.02 12.67 4.71
CA SER A 637 -9.87 13.82 4.34
C SER A 637 -9.12 15.16 4.35
N GLN A 638 -7.97 15.24 5.04
CA GLN A 638 -7.12 16.42 5.06
C GLN A 638 -6.11 16.42 3.90
N VAL A 639 -5.57 15.27 3.52
CA VAL A 639 -4.49 15.14 2.51
C VAL A 639 -5.03 14.99 1.10
N LEU A 640 -6.05 14.15 0.89
CA LEU A 640 -6.57 13.83 -0.44
C LEU A 640 -6.96 15.07 -1.26
N PRO A 641 -7.71 16.06 -0.71
CA PRO A 641 -8.08 17.23 -1.48
C PRO A 641 -6.88 18.06 -1.95
N MET A 642 -5.79 18.09 -1.16
CA MET A 642 -4.56 18.80 -1.53
C MET A 642 -3.88 18.13 -2.72
N LEU A 643 -3.72 16.81 -2.68
CA LEU A 643 -3.10 16.04 -3.75
C LEU A 643 -3.91 16.10 -5.06
N GLU A 644 -5.23 15.95 -4.97
CA GLU A 644 -6.11 16.03 -6.14
C GLU A 644 -6.11 17.41 -6.81
N ASN A 645 -6.06 18.47 -6.00
CA ASN A 645 -5.91 19.84 -6.50
C ASN A 645 -4.51 20.15 -7.04
N MET A 646 -3.49 19.35 -6.70
CA MET A 646 -2.15 19.43 -7.30
C MET A 646 -2.03 18.62 -8.61
N GLY A 647 -3.07 17.88 -9.00
CA GLY A 647 -3.17 17.24 -10.31
C GLY A 647 -2.79 15.76 -10.35
N VAL A 648 -2.67 15.10 -9.19
CA VAL A 648 -2.51 13.65 -9.10
C VAL A 648 -3.82 12.97 -8.70
N LYS A 649 -3.94 11.69 -9.03
CA LYS A 649 -4.99 10.81 -8.51
C LYS A 649 -4.38 9.85 -7.50
N VAL A 650 -4.95 9.77 -6.30
CA VAL A 650 -4.50 8.84 -5.26
C VAL A 650 -5.13 7.47 -5.48
N ILE A 651 -4.32 6.42 -5.51
CA ILE A 651 -4.76 5.03 -5.74
C ILE A 651 -4.82 4.23 -4.45
N SER A 652 -3.77 4.33 -3.64
CA SER A 652 -3.66 3.62 -2.38
C SER A 652 -2.87 4.44 -1.37
N GLU A 653 -3.10 4.16 -0.08
CA GLU A 653 -2.35 4.69 1.06
C GLU A 653 -1.87 3.50 1.89
N ARG A 654 -0.63 3.57 2.36
CA ARG A 654 -0.10 2.67 3.40
C ARG A 654 0.53 3.48 4.52
N ALA A 655 0.18 3.16 5.76
CA ALA A 655 0.67 3.87 6.94
C ALA A 655 1.52 2.94 7.81
N TYR A 656 2.66 3.44 8.28
CA TYR A 656 3.60 2.71 9.13
C TYR A 656 3.96 3.57 10.34
N GLU A 657 3.80 3.03 11.54
CA GLU A 657 4.25 3.67 12.76
C GLU A 657 5.71 3.28 13.03
N VAL A 658 6.59 4.27 13.20
CA VAL A 658 8.00 4.06 13.55
C VAL A 658 8.25 4.66 14.94
N PRO A 659 8.50 3.83 15.98
CA PRO A 659 8.83 4.31 17.30
C PRO A 659 10.20 5.00 17.29
N THR A 660 10.31 6.10 18.03
CA THR A 660 11.56 6.84 18.17
C THR A 660 11.97 6.87 19.64
N LEU A 661 13.25 6.61 19.94
CA LEU A 661 13.71 6.46 21.31
C LEU A 661 13.80 7.85 21.99
N GLY A 662 12.91 8.11 22.96
CA GLY A 662 12.87 9.37 23.71
C GLY A 662 12.06 10.51 23.06
N ASN A 663 11.39 10.25 21.93
CA ASN A 663 10.47 11.17 21.25
C ASN A 663 9.14 10.45 20.93
N PRO A 664 8.06 11.17 20.60
CA PRO A 664 6.84 10.53 20.09
C PRO A 664 7.11 9.72 18.80
N PRO A 665 6.35 8.64 18.55
CA PRO A 665 6.49 7.89 17.30
C PRO A 665 6.22 8.79 16.09
N VAL A 666 6.90 8.50 14.98
CA VAL A 666 6.69 9.19 13.71
C VAL A 666 5.95 8.25 12.76
N TRP A 667 4.84 8.74 12.21
CA TRP A 667 4.04 8.03 11.23
C TRP A 667 4.56 8.32 9.83
N ILE A 668 4.76 7.27 9.03
CA ILE A 668 5.05 7.34 7.60
C ILE A 668 3.78 6.97 6.84
N GLN A 669 3.19 7.90 6.10
CA GLN A 669 2.08 7.63 5.19
C GLN A 669 2.59 7.70 3.74
N ASP A 670 2.66 6.55 3.07
CA ASP A 670 3.08 6.44 1.67
C ASP A 670 1.84 6.37 0.75
N PHE A 671 1.72 7.37 -0.12
CA PHE A 671 0.64 7.49 -1.10
C PHE A 671 1.12 7.03 -2.48
N GLU A 672 0.34 6.17 -3.12
CA GLU A 672 0.49 5.86 -4.54
C GLU A 672 -0.31 6.84 -5.38
N LEU A 673 0.37 7.53 -6.30
CA LEU A 673 -0.16 8.63 -7.09
C LEU A 673 -0.05 8.33 -8.58
N LEU A 674 -1.11 8.58 -9.34
CA LEU A 674 -1.09 8.61 -10.80
C LEU A 674 -1.15 10.02 -11.33
N HIS A 675 -0.39 10.30 -12.38
CA HIS A 675 -0.50 11.53 -13.18
C HIS A 675 -0.76 11.23 -14.64
N HIS A 676 -1.13 12.28 -15.40
CA HIS A 676 -1.44 12.17 -16.83
C HIS A 676 -0.40 12.87 -17.73
N GLU A 677 0.73 13.32 -17.17
CA GLU A 677 1.82 13.91 -17.97
C GLU A 677 2.54 12.87 -18.81
N LYS A 678 2.84 13.22 -20.08
CA LYS A 678 3.55 12.36 -21.04
C LYS A 678 5.03 12.18 -20.70
N SER A 679 5.67 13.21 -20.13
CA SER A 679 7.03 13.13 -19.58
C SER A 679 7.16 14.05 -18.38
N LEU A 680 7.56 13.51 -17.24
CA LEU A 680 7.76 14.27 -16.01
C LEU A 680 9.18 14.00 -15.48
N ASP A 681 9.99 15.05 -15.35
CA ASP A 681 11.28 14.97 -14.67
C ASP A 681 11.06 15.09 -13.15
N ILE A 682 11.23 13.97 -12.45
CA ILE A 682 11.02 13.91 -11.01
C ILE A 682 12.02 14.80 -10.25
N GLY A 683 13.25 14.91 -10.75
CA GLY A 683 14.29 15.70 -10.09
C GLY A 683 13.88 17.17 -9.97
N GLN A 684 13.26 17.70 -11.03
CA GLN A 684 12.80 19.10 -11.06
C GLN A 684 11.48 19.30 -10.31
N ILE A 685 10.55 18.35 -10.41
CA ILE A 685 9.22 18.51 -9.80
C ILE A 685 9.22 18.27 -8.29
N LYS A 686 10.14 17.45 -7.78
CA LYS A 686 10.17 16.99 -6.39
C LYS A 686 10.13 18.14 -5.39
N GLU A 687 10.99 19.14 -5.59
CA GLU A 687 11.11 20.29 -4.69
C GLU A 687 9.89 21.22 -4.81
N VAL A 688 9.47 21.50 -6.05
CA VAL A 688 8.35 22.41 -6.33
C VAL A 688 7.03 21.86 -5.79
N PHE A 689 6.79 20.57 -5.97
CA PHE A 689 5.62 19.87 -5.47
C PHE A 689 5.58 19.85 -3.93
N GLN A 690 6.70 19.50 -3.28
CA GLN A 690 6.78 19.47 -1.82
C GLN A 690 6.61 20.87 -1.22
N ALA A 691 7.25 21.89 -1.80
CA ALA A 691 7.11 23.26 -1.34
C ALA A 691 5.67 23.77 -1.50
N LEU A 692 4.99 23.42 -2.58
CA LEU A 692 3.57 23.76 -2.76
C LEU A 692 2.70 23.06 -1.71
N PHE A 693 2.87 21.75 -1.53
CA PHE A 693 2.12 20.97 -0.54
C PHE A 693 2.27 21.56 0.86
N GLU A 694 3.50 21.87 1.28
CA GLU A 694 3.79 22.48 2.59
C GLU A 694 3.05 23.81 2.79
N ARG A 695 3.00 24.66 1.76
CA ARG A 695 2.33 25.96 1.81
C ARG A 695 0.81 25.81 1.85
N VAL A 696 0.24 24.85 1.12
CA VAL A 696 -1.19 24.52 1.24
C VAL A 696 -1.50 23.98 2.64
N TRP A 697 -0.65 23.08 3.15
CA TRP A 697 -0.79 22.46 4.46
C TRP A 697 -0.82 23.49 5.60
N ARG A 698 0.09 24.47 5.57
CA ARG A 698 0.13 25.59 6.54
C ARG A 698 -0.98 26.62 6.33
N GLY A 699 -1.73 26.53 5.23
CA GLY A 699 -2.73 27.51 4.86
C GLY A 699 -2.16 28.84 4.33
N ASP A 700 -0.88 28.89 3.98
CA ASP A 700 -0.21 30.07 3.38
C ASP A 700 -0.71 30.38 1.97
N ILE A 701 -1.38 29.43 1.34
CA ILE A 701 -2.04 29.55 0.02
C ILE A 701 -3.36 28.78 0.03
N GLU A 702 -4.21 29.01 -0.97
CA GLU A 702 -5.46 28.26 -1.15
C GLU A 702 -5.25 26.83 -1.69
N ASN A 703 -6.14 25.92 -1.28
CA ASN A 703 -6.26 24.58 -1.85
C ASN A 703 -7.34 24.57 -2.95
N ASP A 704 -6.96 24.93 -4.19
CA ASP A 704 -7.84 24.99 -5.35
C ASP A 704 -7.15 24.46 -6.62
N GLY A 705 -7.89 24.35 -7.74
CA GLY A 705 -7.39 23.69 -8.95
C GLY A 705 -6.27 24.43 -9.68
N PHE A 706 -5.96 25.69 -9.31
CA PHE A 706 -4.74 26.36 -9.80
C PHE A 706 -3.47 25.60 -9.38
N ASN A 707 -3.51 24.85 -8.27
CA ASN A 707 -2.38 24.07 -7.80
C ASN A 707 -1.95 22.97 -8.80
N ARG A 708 -2.81 22.56 -9.74
CA ARG A 708 -2.48 21.60 -10.82
C ARG A 708 -1.38 22.12 -11.76
N LEU A 709 -1.18 23.43 -11.82
CA LEU A 709 -0.12 24.05 -12.61
C LEU A 709 1.28 23.65 -12.12
N VAL A 710 1.41 23.13 -10.89
CA VAL A 710 2.68 22.60 -10.40
C VAL A 710 3.17 21.45 -11.27
N LEU A 711 2.31 20.50 -11.64
CA LEU A 711 2.68 19.36 -12.48
C LEU A 711 2.67 19.73 -13.97
N ARG A 712 1.62 20.44 -14.40
CA ARG A 712 1.34 20.69 -15.82
C ARG A 712 2.25 21.75 -16.42
N ALA A 713 2.54 22.81 -15.67
CA ALA A 713 3.35 23.94 -16.13
C ALA A 713 4.66 24.10 -15.32
N GLN A 714 4.92 23.22 -14.35
CA GLN A 714 6.12 23.24 -13.51
C GLN A 714 6.33 24.55 -12.74
N LEU A 715 5.22 25.17 -12.34
CA LEU A 715 5.23 26.44 -11.63
C LEU A 715 5.42 26.27 -10.12
N THR A 716 6.21 27.16 -9.53
CA THR A 716 6.32 27.32 -8.08
C THR A 716 5.02 27.83 -7.47
N TRP A 717 4.82 27.57 -6.18
CA TRP A 717 3.64 28.04 -5.45
C TRP A 717 3.43 29.56 -5.59
N ARG A 718 4.50 30.35 -5.64
CA ARG A 718 4.43 31.81 -5.74
C ARG A 718 4.01 32.27 -7.13
N GLU A 719 4.45 31.58 -8.18
CA GLU A 719 4.03 31.83 -9.56
C GLU A 719 2.57 31.44 -9.78
N ILE A 720 2.12 30.33 -9.18
CA ILE A 720 0.69 29.94 -9.18
C ILE A 720 -0.18 31.03 -8.55
N VAL A 721 0.29 31.64 -7.45
CA VAL A 721 -0.41 32.75 -6.79
C VAL A 721 -0.56 33.98 -7.69
N VAL A 722 0.34 34.21 -8.66
CA VAL A 722 0.19 35.31 -9.65
C VAL A 722 -1.05 35.09 -10.51
N PHE A 723 -1.20 33.90 -11.09
CA PHE A 723 -2.39 33.55 -11.88
C PHE A 723 -3.66 33.55 -11.04
N ARG A 724 -3.58 33.04 -9.80
CA ARG A 724 -4.71 33.11 -8.86
C ARG A 724 -5.11 34.56 -8.58
N ALA A 725 -4.15 35.45 -8.29
CA ALA A 725 -4.42 36.86 -8.02
C ALA A 725 -5.03 37.58 -9.24
N TYR A 726 -4.48 37.37 -10.44
CA TYR A 726 -5.05 37.92 -11.68
C TYR A 726 -6.47 37.42 -11.94
N TRP A 727 -6.74 36.13 -11.72
CA TRP A 727 -8.09 35.60 -11.83
C TRP A 727 -9.06 36.28 -10.85
N LYS A 728 -8.66 36.41 -9.59
CA LYS A 728 -9.51 37.04 -8.55
C LYS A 728 -9.81 38.50 -8.89
N TYR A 729 -8.86 39.21 -9.50
CA TYR A 729 -9.12 40.54 -10.06
C TYR A 729 -10.11 40.48 -11.24
N LEU A 730 -9.87 39.63 -12.24
CA LEU A 730 -10.75 39.48 -13.43
C LEU A 730 -12.17 39.03 -13.07
N ARG A 731 -12.35 38.25 -12.01
CA ARG A 731 -13.67 37.89 -11.50
C ARG A 731 -14.46 39.14 -11.06
N GLN A 732 -13.78 40.12 -10.46
CA GLN A 732 -14.36 41.39 -10.00
C GLN A 732 -14.70 42.37 -11.14
N THR A 733 -14.32 42.07 -12.39
CA THR A 733 -14.64 42.90 -13.57
C THR A 733 -15.93 42.47 -14.27
N GLY A 734 -16.63 41.45 -13.77
CA GLY A 734 -17.88 40.93 -14.36
C GLY A 734 -17.68 39.71 -15.28
N GLY A 735 -16.64 38.90 -15.05
CA GLY A 735 -16.40 37.68 -15.83
C GLY A 735 -17.51 36.62 -15.67
N SER A 736 -17.84 35.94 -16.77
CA SER A 736 -18.90 34.93 -16.85
C SER A 736 -18.44 33.48 -16.61
N PHE A 737 -17.14 33.23 -16.55
CA PHE A 737 -16.59 31.88 -16.41
C PHE A 737 -16.49 31.45 -14.94
N SER A 738 -16.75 30.18 -14.64
CA SER A 738 -16.50 29.63 -13.31
C SER A 738 -15.01 29.50 -13.03
N GLN A 739 -14.62 29.51 -11.74
CA GLN A 739 -13.22 29.34 -11.36
C GLN A 739 -12.66 28.00 -11.87
N GLU A 740 -13.40 26.91 -11.71
CA GLU A 740 -13.01 25.57 -12.16
C GLU A 740 -12.71 25.52 -13.67
N TYR A 741 -13.53 26.20 -14.48
CA TYR A 741 -13.33 26.24 -15.92
C TYR A 741 -12.09 27.06 -16.31
N VAL A 742 -11.81 28.15 -15.60
CA VAL A 742 -10.58 28.93 -15.78
C VAL A 742 -9.34 28.13 -15.38
N GLU A 743 -9.39 27.42 -14.26
CA GLU A 743 -8.31 26.53 -13.82
C GLU A 743 -8.04 25.46 -14.89
N GLN A 744 -9.09 24.84 -15.45
CA GLN A 744 -8.96 23.85 -16.51
C GLN A 744 -8.38 24.43 -17.80
N ALA A 745 -8.79 25.63 -18.21
CA ALA A 745 -8.27 26.31 -19.39
C ALA A 745 -6.75 26.57 -19.29
N LEU A 746 -6.27 27.00 -18.11
CA LEU A 746 -4.83 27.17 -17.86
C LEU A 746 -4.09 25.83 -17.86
N VAL A 747 -4.68 24.81 -17.21
CA VAL A 747 -4.11 23.46 -17.14
C VAL A 747 -4.00 22.79 -18.52
N ASN A 748 -4.97 23.02 -19.41
CA ASN A 748 -4.98 22.49 -20.78
C ASN A 748 -3.92 23.16 -21.69
N ASN A 749 -3.45 24.35 -21.34
CA ASN A 749 -2.56 25.17 -22.17
C ASN A 749 -1.25 25.55 -21.43
N PRO A 750 -0.48 24.58 -20.90
CA PRO A 750 0.65 24.85 -20.00
C PRO A 750 1.79 25.64 -20.65
N THR A 751 2.03 25.45 -21.96
CA THR A 751 3.04 26.20 -22.72
C THR A 751 2.70 27.69 -22.82
N ILE A 752 1.41 28.01 -23.00
CA ILE A 752 0.93 29.40 -23.01
C ILE A 752 1.02 29.98 -21.60
N VAL A 753 0.69 29.21 -20.56
CA VAL A 753 0.85 29.65 -19.15
C VAL A 753 2.32 29.98 -18.85
N GLN A 754 3.27 29.15 -19.27
CA GLN A 754 4.69 29.43 -19.12
C GLN A 754 5.12 30.69 -19.89
N ALA A 755 4.61 30.90 -21.11
CA ALA A 755 4.88 32.10 -21.88
C ALA A 755 4.28 33.37 -21.24
N LEU A 756 3.06 33.29 -20.68
CA LEU A 756 2.42 34.37 -19.92
C LEU A 756 3.23 34.72 -18.66
N LEU A 757 3.75 33.71 -17.96
CA LEU A 757 4.64 33.93 -16.83
C LEU A 757 5.96 34.58 -17.27
N ALA A 758 6.56 34.12 -18.37
CA ALA A 758 7.76 34.74 -18.93
C ALA A 758 7.52 36.21 -19.29
N LEU A 759 6.35 36.54 -19.84
CA LEU A 759 5.93 37.93 -20.09
C LEU A 759 5.80 38.72 -18.78
N PHE A 760 5.19 38.15 -17.74
CA PHE A 760 5.10 38.79 -16.42
C PHE A 760 6.49 39.11 -15.86
N TYR A 761 7.42 38.14 -15.89
CA TYR A 761 8.81 38.36 -15.45
C TYR A 761 9.52 39.40 -16.31
N ALA A 762 9.43 39.31 -17.64
CA ALA A 762 10.06 40.26 -18.55
C ALA A 762 9.57 41.70 -18.33
N ARG A 763 8.28 41.88 -18.03
CA ARG A 763 7.66 43.19 -17.78
C ARG A 763 7.85 43.69 -16.37
N CYS A 764 7.90 42.83 -15.36
CA CYS A 764 7.78 43.25 -13.97
C CYS A 764 9.06 43.08 -13.16
N ASN A 765 10.00 42.24 -13.59
CA ASN A 765 11.24 41.98 -12.86
C ASN A 765 12.29 43.08 -13.14
N PRO A 766 12.69 43.89 -12.12
CA PRO A 766 13.70 44.93 -12.31
C PRO A 766 15.04 44.40 -12.86
N ALA A 767 15.40 43.15 -12.53
CA ALA A 767 16.65 42.53 -12.98
C ALA A 767 16.66 42.17 -14.48
N LEU A 768 15.47 41.99 -15.09
CA LEU A 768 15.33 41.59 -16.50
C LEU A 768 14.96 42.76 -17.42
N ALA A 769 14.61 43.91 -16.85
CA ALA A 769 14.05 45.07 -17.57
C ALA A 769 14.90 45.57 -18.75
N LYS A 770 16.22 45.38 -18.71
CA LYS A 770 17.15 45.84 -19.77
C LYS A 770 17.48 44.78 -20.83
N THR A 771 17.22 43.50 -20.55
CA THR A 771 17.69 42.37 -21.37
C THR A 771 16.57 41.59 -22.02
N ALA A 772 15.34 41.68 -21.52
CA ALA A 772 14.22 40.92 -22.03
C ALA A 772 13.65 41.53 -23.33
N ASN A 773 13.49 40.72 -24.37
CA ASN A 773 12.79 41.12 -25.59
C ASN A 773 11.27 40.91 -25.42
N VAL A 774 10.59 41.90 -24.85
CA VAL A 774 9.15 41.84 -24.55
C VAL A 774 8.32 41.69 -25.82
N GLU A 775 8.70 42.36 -26.92
CA GLU A 775 7.98 42.31 -28.20
C GLU A 775 7.99 40.90 -28.80
N ALA A 776 9.13 40.21 -28.77
CA ALA A 776 9.23 38.83 -29.25
C ALA A 776 8.37 37.85 -28.42
N ILE A 777 8.33 38.03 -27.09
CA ILE A 777 7.50 37.21 -26.20
C ILE A 777 6.01 37.46 -26.48
N VAL A 778 5.61 38.72 -26.65
CA VAL A 778 4.24 39.12 -27.01
C VAL A 778 3.81 38.47 -28.31
N GLN A 779 4.62 38.58 -29.38
CA GLN A 779 4.29 37.97 -30.67
C GLN A 779 4.20 36.44 -30.59
N GLY A 780 5.09 35.81 -29.81
CA GLY A 780 5.06 34.36 -29.59
C GLY A 780 3.80 33.89 -28.87
N ILE A 781 3.32 34.66 -27.89
CA ILE A 781 2.06 34.38 -27.19
C ILE A 781 0.87 34.55 -28.13
N GLU A 782 0.80 35.63 -28.91
CA GLU A 782 -0.29 35.86 -29.87
C GLU A 782 -0.40 34.71 -30.88
N ASN A 783 0.72 34.29 -31.46
CA ASN A 783 0.76 33.15 -32.39
C ASN A 783 0.30 31.83 -31.73
N SER A 784 0.62 31.65 -30.44
CA SER A 784 0.23 30.46 -29.69
C SER A 784 -1.26 30.47 -29.32
N LEU A 785 -1.82 31.64 -29.00
CA LEU A 785 -3.24 31.85 -28.72
C LEU A 785 -4.10 31.53 -29.95
N ASP A 786 -3.65 31.90 -31.16
CA ASP A 786 -4.34 31.58 -32.41
C ASP A 786 -4.43 30.07 -32.71
N SER A 787 -3.62 29.25 -32.02
CA SER A 787 -3.60 27.80 -32.13
C SER A 787 -4.44 27.08 -31.06
N VAL A 788 -5.11 27.81 -30.16
CA VAL A 788 -5.94 27.22 -29.09
C VAL A 788 -7.24 26.67 -29.67
N ALA A 789 -7.53 25.39 -29.39
CA ALA A 789 -8.66 24.68 -29.99
C ALA A 789 -10.04 25.16 -29.49
N SER A 790 -10.14 25.59 -28.24
CA SER A 790 -11.38 26.06 -27.62
C SER A 790 -11.45 27.59 -27.63
N LEU A 791 -12.50 28.15 -28.22
CA LEU A 791 -12.74 29.61 -28.25
C LEU A 791 -12.87 30.21 -26.85
N ASP A 792 -13.49 29.48 -25.92
CA ASP A 792 -13.65 29.94 -24.55
C ASP A 792 -12.31 29.92 -23.80
N GLU A 793 -11.46 28.91 -24.04
CA GLU A 793 -10.10 28.87 -23.46
C GLU A 793 -9.23 29.99 -24.03
N ASP A 794 -9.29 30.24 -25.34
CA ASP A 794 -8.62 31.38 -25.99
C ASP A 794 -9.05 32.71 -25.33
N ARG A 795 -10.35 32.91 -25.13
CA ARG A 795 -10.88 34.12 -24.47
C ARG A 795 -10.36 34.26 -23.04
N ILE A 796 -10.26 33.17 -22.28
CA ILE A 796 -9.70 33.18 -20.92
C ILE A 796 -8.22 33.57 -20.96
N LEU A 797 -7.43 32.93 -21.81
CA LEU A 797 -5.99 33.17 -21.92
C LEU A 797 -5.69 34.59 -22.40
N ARG A 798 -6.47 35.13 -23.36
CA ARG A 798 -6.38 36.53 -23.80
C ARG A 798 -6.68 37.53 -22.69
N ARG A 799 -7.58 37.21 -21.75
CA ARG A 799 -7.84 38.06 -20.58
C ARG A 799 -6.64 38.09 -19.62
N PHE A 800 -6.00 36.95 -19.38
CA PHE A 800 -4.74 36.91 -18.62
C PHE A 800 -3.62 37.68 -19.32
N PHE A 801 -3.47 37.48 -20.62
CA PHE A 801 -2.51 38.23 -21.43
C PHE A 801 -2.72 39.74 -21.34
N GLY A 802 -3.96 40.20 -21.52
CA GLY A 802 -4.34 41.61 -21.44
C GLY A 802 -4.09 42.22 -20.06
N VAL A 803 -4.43 41.53 -18.97
CA VAL A 803 -4.22 42.07 -17.61
C VAL A 803 -2.73 42.12 -17.23
N ILE A 804 -1.91 41.19 -17.72
CA ILE A 804 -0.44 41.24 -17.56
C ILE A 804 0.13 42.45 -18.30
N LEU A 805 -0.34 42.73 -19.53
CA LEU A 805 0.06 43.94 -20.27
C LEU A 805 -0.42 45.24 -19.60
N ALA A 806 -1.60 45.22 -18.98
CA ALA A 806 -2.16 46.34 -18.22
C ALA A 806 -1.48 46.56 -16.86
N THR A 807 -0.62 45.64 -16.40
CA THR A 807 0.11 45.78 -15.13
C THR A 807 1.17 46.86 -15.26
N LEU A 808 1.07 47.87 -14.39
CA LEU A 808 1.97 49.03 -14.31
C LEU A 808 3.07 48.86 -13.26
N ARG A 809 2.72 48.27 -12.11
CA ARG A 809 3.64 48.05 -10.96
C ARG A 809 3.21 46.79 -10.20
N THR A 810 4.15 46.07 -9.60
CA THR A 810 3.86 44.96 -8.68
C THR A 810 4.93 44.81 -7.60
N ASN A 811 4.54 44.36 -6.41
CA ASN A 811 5.44 44.11 -5.29
C ASN A 811 6.01 42.68 -5.27
N TYR A 812 5.74 41.88 -6.31
CA TYR A 812 6.13 40.46 -6.38
C TYR A 812 7.63 40.24 -6.10
N PHE A 813 8.49 41.15 -6.57
CA PHE A 813 9.95 41.08 -6.44
C PHE A 813 10.50 41.76 -5.19
N GLN A 814 9.65 42.41 -4.38
CA GLN A 814 10.09 43.03 -3.14
C GLN A 814 10.30 41.98 -2.03
N PRO A 815 11.47 41.99 -1.35
CA PRO A 815 11.66 41.18 -0.17
C PRO A 815 10.83 41.72 1.01
N GLU A 816 10.49 40.83 1.93
CA GLU A 816 9.98 41.18 3.23
C GLU A 816 11.14 41.69 4.11
N LYS A 817 10.99 42.90 4.65
CA LYS A 817 11.95 43.44 5.62
C LYS A 817 11.75 42.72 6.95
N ASN A 818 12.54 41.68 7.22
CA ASN A 818 12.62 41.08 8.56
C ASN A 818 13.25 42.08 9.52
N SER A 819 12.43 42.71 10.36
CA SER A 819 12.87 43.40 11.57
C SER A 819 13.26 42.38 12.64
N SER A 820 14.32 41.60 12.39
CA SER A 820 14.99 40.82 13.43
C SER A 820 16.49 40.75 13.19
N LYS A 821 17.24 41.48 14.01
CA LYS A 821 18.68 41.28 14.20
C LYS A 821 18.82 39.94 14.94
N ASN A 822 19.18 38.86 14.24
CA ASN A 822 19.96 37.74 14.78
C ASN A 822 20.33 36.80 13.62
N GLY A 823 21.61 36.81 13.24
CA GLY A 823 22.13 36.01 12.14
C GLY A 823 22.47 34.59 12.54
N VAL A 824 22.27 33.64 11.63
CA VAL A 824 22.94 32.33 11.62
C VAL A 824 23.15 31.90 10.16
N ASN A 825 24.41 31.74 9.74
CA ASN A 825 24.78 31.24 8.42
C ASN A 825 24.42 29.76 8.25
N GLY A 826 23.75 29.42 7.14
CA GLY A 826 23.55 28.05 6.68
C GLY A 826 23.78 27.98 5.17
N ILE A 827 24.71 27.12 4.75
CA ILE A 827 25.16 26.90 3.37
C ILE A 827 24.10 26.04 2.65
N SER A 828 23.63 26.47 1.47
CA SER A 828 22.99 25.55 0.52
C SER A 828 23.18 25.98 -0.94
N SER A 829 23.15 24.95 -1.78
CA SER A 829 23.69 24.78 -3.12
C SER A 829 23.08 25.63 -4.24
N GLU A 830 23.95 25.92 -5.20
CA GLU A 830 23.73 26.65 -6.45
C GLU A 830 22.63 26.03 -7.33
N ARG A 831 21.42 26.61 -7.32
CA ARG A 831 20.51 26.80 -8.49
C ARG A 831 19.12 27.33 -8.10
N HIS A 832 19.01 28.23 -7.12
CA HIS A 832 17.78 29.01 -6.93
C HIS A 832 18.13 30.46 -6.63
N ARG A 833 18.04 31.32 -7.65
CA ARG A 833 18.09 32.78 -7.47
C ARG A 833 16.81 33.24 -6.78
N SER A 834 16.76 33.14 -5.45
CA SER A 834 15.86 33.93 -4.61
C SER A 834 16.37 34.12 -3.17
N HIS A 835 17.69 34.13 -2.97
CA HIS A 835 18.30 34.60 -1.73
C HIS A 835 19.24 35.75 -2.07
N VAL A 836 18.72 36.97 -2.03
CA VAL A 836 19.54 38.18 -2.09
C VAL A 836 20.23 38.28 -0.73
N PHE A 837 21.53 38.01 -0.68
CA PHE A 837 22.34 38.38 0.48
C PHE A 837 22.45 39.91 0.49
N SER A 838 21.98 40.56 1.56
CA SER A 838 22.40 41.94 1.83
C SER A 838 23.79 41.90 2.49
N GLU A 839 24.58 42.96 2.31
CA GLU A 839 25.93 43.13 2.92
C GLU A 839 25.95 43.00 4.46
N ASN A 840 24.79 42.85 5.11
CA ASN A 840 24.62 42.78 6.57
C ASN A 840 24.11 41.42 7.11
N GLY A 841 24.07 40.35 6.32
CA GLY A 841 23.77 38.99 6.83
C GLY A 841 22.32 38.74 7.28
N VAL A 842 21.35 39.47 6.72
CA VAL A 842 19.91 39.29 7.00
C VAL A 842 19.27 38.39 5.94
N PHE A 843 18.58 37.31 6.37
CA PHE A 843 17.74 36.50 5.48
C PHE A 843 16.50 37.28 5.05
N LEU A 844 16.35 37.50 3.74
CA LEU A 844 15.20 38.15 3.15
C LEU A 844 14.17 37.09 2.74
N SER A 845 13.01 37.07 3.40
CA SER A 845 11.84 36.27 3.01
C SER A 845 11.02 37.00 1.96
N ASN A 846 10.11 36.30 1.27
CA ASN A 846 9.18 36.92 0.33
C ASN A 846 7.92 37.40 1.06
N LYS A 847 7.33 38.54 0.64
CA LYS A 847 6.08 39.05 1.22
C LYS A 847 4.91 38.04 1.06
N PRO A 848 4.01 37.90 2.06
CA PRO A 848 2.89 36.94 2.05
C PRO A 848 1.65 37.44 1.27
N TYR A 849 1.74 38.57 0.58
CA TYR A 849 0.68 39.16 -0.24
C TYR A 849 1.27 39.72 -1.53
N LEU A 850 0.46 39.76 -2.58
CA LEU A 850 0.80 40.38 -3.87
C LEU A 850 -0.05 41.62 -4.08
N SER A 851 0.54 42.64 -4.70
CA SER A 851 -0.14 43.87 -5.09
C SER A 851 0.16 44.19 -6.54
N PHE A 852 -0.85 44.66 -7.26
CA PHE A 852 -0.77 45.00 -8.68
C PHE A 852 -1.43 46.35 -8.91
N LYS A 853 -0.72 47.28 -9.54
CA LYS A 853 -1.28 48.53 -10.06
C LYS A 853 -1.60 48.33 -11.54
N PHE A 854 -2.83 48.60 -11.94
CA PHE A 854 -3.32 48.44 -13.30
C PHE A 854 -3.60 49.77 -13.96
N ASP A 855 -3.40 49.79 -15.28
CA ASP A 855 -4.05 50.73 -16.20
C ASP A 855 -5.40 50.15 -16.63
N PRO A 856 -6.53 50.61 -16.05
CA PRO A 856 -7.84 50.02 -16.30
C PRO A 856 -8.31 50.22 -17.74
N THR A 857 -7.73 51.18 -18.48
CA THR A 857 -8.08 51.42 -19.89
C THR A 857 -7.61 50.30 -20.81
N LYS A 858 -6.56 49.58 -20.40
CA LYS A 858 -5.98 48.43 -21.12
C LYS A 858 -6.57 47.07 -20.70
N VAL A 859 -7.37 47.04 -19.64
CA VAL A 859 -8.05 45.81 -19.21
C VAL A 859 -9.26 45.56 -20.12
N ALA A 860 -9.21 44.45 -20.88
CA ALA A 860 -10.28 44.05 -21.77
C ALA A 860 -11.61 43.83 -21.03
N ASP A 861 -12.73 44.16 -21.66
CA ASP A 861 -14.09 43.99 -21.13
C ASP A 861 -14.38 44.71 -19.78
N LEU A 862 -13.53 45.64 -19.33
CA LEU A 862 -13.77 46.36 -18.08
C LEU A 862 -14.98 47.32 -18.20
N PRO A 863 -16.00 47.21 -17.33
CA PRO A 863 -17.19 48.07 -17.40
C PRO A 863 -16.88 49.55 -17.17
N GLU A 864 -17.61 50.43 -17.84
CA GLU A 864 -17.53 51.88 -17.60
C GLU A 864 -18.23 52.32 -16.30
N PRO A 865 -17.77 53.41 -15.66
CA PRO A 865 -16.59 54.21 -15.99
C PRO A 865 -15.30 53.56 -15.48
N ARG A 866 -14.23 53.69 -16.26
CA ARG A 866 -12.90 53.18 -15.93
C ARG A 866 -12.12 54.22 -15.10
N PRO A 867 -11.61 53.89 -13.90
CA PRO A 867 -10.74 54.80 -13.16
C PRO A 867 -9.39 54.97 -13.88
N MET A 868 -8.62 56.00 -13.50
CA MET A 868 -7.26 56.20 -14.02
C MET A 868 -6.31 55.10 -13.55
N PHE A 869 -6.42 54.68 -12.28
CA PHE A 869 -5.62 53.60 -11.72
C PHE A 869 -6.46 52.70 -10.81
N GLU A 870 -6.14 51.41 -10.83
CA GLU A 870 -6.63 50.44 -9.86
C GLU A 870 -5.46 49.73 -9.20
N ILE A 871 -5.43 49.71 -7.86
CA ILE A 871 -4.50 48.87 -7.12
C ILE A 871 -5.27 47.70 -6.54
N PHE A 872 -4.91 46.49 -6.92
CA PHE A 872 -5.46 45.25 -6.38
C PHE A 872 -4.45 44.58 -5.46
N VAL A 873 -4.88 44.22 -4.25
CA VAL A 873 -4.05 43.53 -3.25
C VAL A 873 -4.68 42.17 -2.97
N TYR A 874 -3.85 41.14 -3.01
CA TYR A 874 -4.25 39.75 -2.90
C TYR A 874 -3.41 39.01 -1.85
N SER A 875 -4.08 38.30 -0.95
CA SER A 875 -3.53 37.20 -0.16
C SER A 875 -4.62 36.18 0.14
N PRO A 876 -4.32 35.02 0.72
CA PRO A 876 -5.36 34.09 1.17
C PRO A 876 -6.26 34.61 2.28
N ARG A 877 -5.87 35.73 2.92
CA ARG A 877 -6.64 36.38 4.00
C ARG A 877 -7.46 37.56 3.49
N VAL A 878 -6.95 38.31 2.49
CA VAL A 878 -7.58 39.55 2.02
C VAL A 878 -7.60 39.68 0.50
N GLU A 879 -8.69 40.19 -0.03
CA GLU A 879 -8.76 40.76 -1.38
C GLU A 879 -9.18 42.22 -1.25
N GLY A 880 -8.46 43.13 -1.88
CA GLY A 880 -8.72 44.57 -1.76
C GLY A 880 -8.47 45.30 -3.05
N VAL A 881 -9.26 46.34 -3.31
CA VAL A 881 -9.15 47.21 -4.47
C VAL A 881 -9.17 48.67 -4.06
N HIS A 882 -8.29 49.48 -4.65
CA HIS A 882 -8.31 50.94 -4.54
C HIS A 882 -8.45 51.55 -5.94
N LEU A 883 -9.59 52.21 -6.16
CA LEU A 883 -9.98 52.82 -7.42
C LEU A 883 -9.71 54.32 -7.37
N ARG A 884 -8.95 54.86 -8.32
CA ARG A 884 -8.55 56.28 -8.33
C ARG A 884 -8.89 56.95 -9.66
N GLY A 885 -9.70 58.01 -9.61
CA GLY A 885 -10.15 58.75 -10.81
C GLY A 885 -9.14 59.76 -11.40
N GLY A 886 -8.04 60.04 -10.71
CA GLY A 886 -6.95 60.89 -11.19
C GLY A 886 -5.77 60.95 -10.22
N LYS A 887 -4.71 61.69 -10.55
CA LYS A 887 -3.49 61.76 -9.72
C LYS A 887 -3.73 62.26 -8.30
N VAL A 888 -4.56 63.29 -8.15
CA VAL A 888 -4.96 63.85 -6.86
C VAL A 888 -6.42 63.50 -6.62
N ALA A 889 -6.65 62.51 -5.76
CA ALA A 889 -7.98 62.00 -5.45
C ALA A 889 -8.05 61.58 -3.99
N ARG A 890 -9.25 61.63 -3.41
CA ARG A 890 -9.48 61.28 -2.00
C ARG A 890 -10.75 60.45 -1.82
N GLY A 891 -10.71 59.53 -0.87
CA GLY A 891 -11.88 58.86 -0.34
C GLY A 891 -11.54 57.70 0.59
N GLY A 892 -12.56 57.23 1.31
CA GLY A 892 -12.39 56.22 2.36
C GLY A 892 -12.20 54.79 1.87
N ILE A 893 -11.74 53.93 2.78
CA ILE A 893 -11.59 52.48 2.57
C ILE A 893 -12.72 51.74 3.28
N ARG A 894 -13.52 50.97 2.55
CA ARG A 894 -14.62 50.17 3.11
C ARG A 894 -14.18 48.74 3.43
N TRP A 895 -14.57 48.24 4.60
CA TRP A 895 -14.60 46.79 4.83
C TRP A 895 -15.94 46.26 4.31
N SER A 896 -15.90 45.53 3.20
CA SER A 896 -17.08 44.98 2.52
C SER A 896 -17.37 43.54 2.98
N ASP A 897 -18.65 43.19 3.01
CA ASP A 897 -19.18 41.84 3.17
C ASP A 897 -19.51 41.18 1.80
N ARG A 898 -19.37 41.91 0.68
CA ARG A 898 -19.70 41.44 -0.68
C ARG A 898 -18.53 40.74 -1.36
N VAL A 899 -18.21 39.52 -0.94
CA VAL A 899 -17.04 38.77 -1.47
C VAL A 899 -17.06 38.65 -3.00
N GLU A 900 -18.23 38.45 -3.61
CA GLU A 900 -18.32 38.15 -5.05
C GLU A 900 -18.21 39.37 -5.97
N ASP A 901 -18.56 40.57 -5.49
CA ASP A 901 -18.64 41.77 -6.31
C ASP A 901 -18.32 43.09 -5.58
N PHE A 902 -17.47 43.05 -4.54
CA PHE A 902 -17.09 44.24 -3.78
C PHE A 902 -16.50 45.34 -4.68
N ARG A 903 -15.79 45.02 -5.78
CA ARG A 903 -15.29 46.07 -6.70
C ARG A 903 -16.43 46.91 -7.28
N THR A 904 -17.58 46.31 -7.61
CA THR A 904 -18.77 47.02 -8.08
C THR A 904 -19.33 47.94 -7.00
N GLU A 905 -19.34 47.49 -5.74
CA GLU A 905 -19.70 48.33 -4.60
C GLU A 905 -18.75 49.53 -4.48
N ILE A 906 -17.44 49.29 -4.50
CA ILE A 906 -16.43 50.33 -4.36
C ILE A 906 -16.50 51.31 -5.54
N LEU A 907 -16.73 50.85 -6.77
CA LEU A 907 -16.92 51.71 -7.93
C LEU A 907 -18.16 52.60 -7.78
N GLY A 908 -19.27 52.08 -7.25
CA GLY A 908 -20.46 52.88 -6.93
C GLY A 908 -20.15 54.00 -5.92
N LEU A 909 -19.31 53.72 -4.93
CA LEU A 909 -18.86 54.72 -3.96
C LEU A 909 -17.89 55.74 -4.55
N VAL A 910 -17.03 55.36 -5.51
CA VAL A 910 -16.21 56.33 -6.26
C VAL A 910 -17.10 57.31 -6.98
N LYS A 911 -18.15 56.84 -7.68
CA LYS A 911 -19.10 57.71 -8.39
C LYS A 911 -19.75 58.73 -7.45
N ALA A 912 -20.22 58.26 -6.29
CA ALA A 912 -20.77 59.16 -5.26
C ALA A 912 -19.72 60.15 -4.73
N GLN A 913 -18.47 59.71 -4.55
CA GLN A 913 -17.38 60.55 -4.07
C GLN A 913 -17.00 61.62 -5.10
N MET A 914 -17.07 61.34 -6.41
CA MET A 914 -16.84 62.31 -7.47
C MET A 914 -17.87 63.44 -7.42
N VAL A 915 -19.16 63.10 -7.22
CA VAL A 915 -20.22 64.11 -7.04
C VAL A 915 -19.98 64.93 -5.76
N LYS A 916 -19.62 64.27 -4.65
CA LYS A 916 -19.33 64.93 -3.37
C LYS A 916 -18.15 65.90 -3.46
N ASN A 917 -17.12 65.55 -4.24
CA ASN A 917 -15.90 66.33 -4.37
C ASN A 917 -16.00 67.42 -5.44
N ALA A 918 -17.05 67.49 -6.26
CA ALA A 918 -17.15 68.38 -7.42
C ALA A 918 -16.82 69.86 -7.14
N VAL A 919 -16.98 70.32 -5.89
CA VAL A 919 -16.69 71.69 -5.45
C VAL A 919 -15.26 71.87 -4.86
N ILE A 920 -14.56 70.78 -4.49
CA ILE A 920 -13.30 70.81 -3.70
C ILE A 920 -12.12 70.15 -4.44
N VAL A 921 -12.32 68.99 -5.09
CA VAL A 921 -11.28 68.25 -5.81
C VAL A 921 -11.90 67.70 -7.11
N PRO A 922 -11.26 67.82 -8.28
CA PRO A 922 -11.90 67.49 -9.56
C PRO A 922 -12.33 66.02 -9.70
N VAL A 923 -11.74 65.09 -8.95
CA VAL A 923 -11.99 63.65 -9.04
C VAL A 923 -11.97 62.96 -7.66
N GLY A 924 -12.54 61.75 -7.58
CA GLY A 924 -12.66 60.96 -6.34
C GLY A 924 -11.82 59.67 -6.37
N SER A 925 -11.55 59.12 -5.19
CA SER A 925 -11.04 57.75 -5.02
C SER A 925 -11.88 56.98 -4.01
N LYS A 926 -11.77 55.66 -4.04
CA LYS A 926 -12.33 54.80 -3.00
C LYS A 926 -11.57 53.49 -2.93
N GLY A 927 -11.32 53.02 -1.72
CA GLY A 927 -10.83 51.67 -1.51
C GLY A 927 -11.86 50.77 -0.86
N GLY A 928 -11.67 49.47 -0.96
CA GLY A 928 -12.33 48.52 -0.11
C GLY A 928 -11.72 47.14 -0.18
N PHE A 929 -11.94 46.36 0.87
CA PHE A 929 -11.40 45.01 1.00
C PHE A 929 -12.41 44.06 1.64
N VAL A 930 -12.22 42.78 1.38
CA VAL A 930 -12.94 41.67 1.98
C VAL A 930 -11.96 40.78 2.75
N ALA A 931 -12.35 40.38 3.95
CA ALA A 931 -11.60 39.41 4.76
C ALA A 931 -12.13 38.01 4.46
N LYS A 932 -11.29 37.14 3.90
CA LYS A 932 -11.70 35.81 3.38
C LYS A 932 -11.81 34.74 4.46
N ARG A 933 -11.01 34.83 5.52
CA ARG A 933 -10.88 33.81 6.57
C ARG A 933 -11.22 34.37 7.95
N LEU A 934 -12.44 34.88 8.09
CA LEU A 934 -12.90 35.37 9.39
C LEU A 934 -13.04 34.20 10.38
N PRO A 935 -12.56 34.36 11.63
CA PRO A 935 -12.64 33.31 12.63
C PRO A 935 -14.10 33.03 13.02
N THR A 936 -14.46 31.75 13.09
CA THR A 936 -15.80 31.29 13.50
C THR A 936 -15.94 31.18 15.03
N GLN A 937 -14.81 31.13 15.74
CA GLN A 937 -14.73 31.07 17.20
C GLN A 937 -14.08 32.36 17.76
N GLY A 938 -14.35 32.70 19.02
CA GLY A 938 -13.79 33.91 19.66
C GLY A 938 -14.62 35.20 19.47
N GLY A 939 -15.82 35.09 18.91
CA GLY A 939 -16.81 36.17 18.87
C GLY A 939 -16.39 37.41 18.07
N ARG A 940 -17.01 38.55 18.37
CA ARG A 940 -16.82 39.81 17.65
C ARG A 940 -15.38 40.32 17.69
N ASP A 941 -14.67 40.12 18.80
CA ASP A 941 -13.31 40.61 18.98
C ASP A 941 -12.30 39.88 18.09
N ALA A 942 -12.45 38.57 17.91
CA ALA A 942 -11.63 37.79 16.98
C ALA A 942 -11.84 38.24 15.52
N VAL A 943 -13.10 38.45 15.12
CA VAL A 943 -13.48 38.98 13.80
C VAL A 943 -12.87 40.37 13.57
N GLN A 944 -12.95 41.25 14.57
CA GLN A 944 -12.38 42.60 14.50
C GLN A 944 -10.85 42.57 14.35
N LYS A 945 -10.15 41.70 15.08
CA LYS A 945 -8.69 41.52 14.98
C LYS A 945 -8.27 41.04 13.59
N GLU A 946 -9.02 40.09 13.01
CA GLU A 946 -8.76 39.63 11.64
C GLU A 946 -9.00 40.74 10.62
N GLY A 947 -10.10 41.48 10.75
CA GLY A 947 -10.40 42.64 9.91
C GLY A 947 -9.30 43.70 9.96
N ILE A 948 -8.76 43.99 11.14
CA ILE A 948 -7.60 44.88 11.31
C ILE A 948 -6.37 44.32 10.59
N THR A 949 -6.10 43.02 10.71
CA THR A 949 -4.93 42.39 10.07
C THR A 949 -5.03 42.44 8.53
N CYS A 950 -6.23 42.17 7.99
CA CYS A 950 -6.53 42.32 6.57
C CYS A 950 -6.37 43.78 6.11
N TYR A 951 -6.89 44.73 6.89
CA TYR A 951 -6.74 46.16 6.61
C TYR A 951 -5.27 46.60 6.57
N LYS A 952 -4.45 46.19 7.56
CA LYS A 952 -3.01 46.49 7.58
C LYS A 952 -2.30 45.94 6.34
N THR A 953 -2.62 44.70 5.95
CA THR A 953 -2.07 44.08 4.73
C THR A 953 -2.47 44.88 3.49
N PHE A 954 -3.72 45.31 3.40
CA PHE A 954 -4.21 46.12 2.29
C PHE A 954 -3.47 47.46 2.20
N ILE A 955 -3.35 48.22 3.30
CA ILE A 955 -2.63 49.50 3.32
C ILE A 955 -1.16 49.33 2.91
N ARG A 956 -0.47 48.31 3.44
CA ARG A 956 0.92 48.01 3.05
C ARG A 956 1.04 47.71 1.56
N GLY A 957 0.12 46.91 1.01
CA GLY A 957 0.07 46.63 -0.43
C GLY A 957 -0.13 47.88 -1.30
N LEU A 958 -0.87 48.89 -0.82
CA LEU A 958 -0.98 50.17 -1.52
C LEU A 958 0.33 50.96 -1.49
N LEU A 959 0.96 51.07 -0.32
CA LEU A 959 2.21 51.82 -0.14
C LEU A 959 3.40 51.15 -0.84
N ASP A 960 3.40 49.83 -0.95
CA ASP A 960 4.41 49.05 -1.67
C ASP A 960 4.58 49.47 -3.15
N LEU A 961 3.53 50.06 -3.75
CA LEU A 961 3.51 50.46 -5.15
C LEU A 961 3.52 51.99 -5.36
N THR A 962 3.41 52.77 -4.28
CA THR A 962 3.24 54.23 -4.33
C THR A 962 4.58 54.93 -4.17
N ASP A 963 4.91 55.90 -5.04
CA ASP A 963 6.14 56.67 -4.89
C ASP A 963 6.10 57.51 -3.59
N ASN A 964 7.26 57.86 -3.03
CA ASN A 964 7.34 58.70 -1.84
C ASN A 964 7.97 60.07 -2.17
N ILE A 965 7.83 61.05 -1.27
CA ILE A 965 8.53 62.34 -1.36
C ILE A 965 9.50 62.44 -0.16
N VAL A 966 10.79 62.35 -0.44
CA VAL A 966 11.84 62.47 0.59
C VAL A 966 12.66 63.71 0.26
N GLU A 967 12.71 64.68 1.19
CA GLU A 967 13.42 65.96 1.00
C GLU A 967 13.03 66.71 -0.28
N GLY A 968 11.76 66.62 -0.68
CA GLY A 968 11.23 67.26 -1.89
C GLY A 968 11.51 66.51 -3.20
N GLN A 969 12.19 65.35 -3.16
CA GLN A 969 12.44 64.49 -4.32
C GLN A 969 11.53 63.28 -4.33
N ILE A 970 11.13 62.86 -5.54
CA ILE A 970 10.30 61.66 -5.74
C ILE A 970 11.20 60.42 -5.65
N VAL A 971 10.91 59.55 -4.70
CA VAL A 971 11.63 58.30 -4.47
C VAL A 971 10.71 57.12 -4.82
N PRO A 972 11.05 56.29 -5.82
CA PRO A 972 10.24 55.13 -6.16
C PRO A 972 10.35 54.03 -5.10
N PRO A 973 9.34 53.13 -4.99
CA PRO A 973 9.45 51.94 -4.15
C PRO A 973 10.64 51.06 -4.57
N PRO A 974 11.34 50.42 -3.62
CA PRO A 974 12.43 49.51 -3.95
C PRO A 974 11.92 48.30 -4.75
N ASP A 975 12.76 47.76 -5.62
CA ASP A 975 12.50 46.53 -6.40
C ASP A 975 11.16 46.51 -7.17
N VAL A 976 10.68 47.69 -7.61
CA VAL A 976 9.47 47.84 -8.43
C VAL A 976 9.83 48.52 -9.74
N LEU A 977 9.51 47.85 -10.86
CA LEU A 977 9.56 48.48 -12.18
C LEU A 977 8.30 49.33 -12.40
N ARG A 978 8.48 50.57 -12.87
CA ARG A 978 7.41 51.54 -13.11
C ARG A 978 7.17 51.69 -14.61
N HIS A 979 5.95 51.38 -15.08
CA HIS A 979 5.50 51.60 -16.46
C HIS A 979 4.62 52.84 -16.64
N ASP A 980 4.46 53.60 -15.56
CA ASP A 980 3.71 54.85 -15.45
C ASP A 980 4.62 55.99 -14.96
N GLU A 981 4.09 57.19 -15.02
CA GLU A 981 4.73 58.40 -14.49
C GLU A 981 4.77 58.43 -12.95
N ASP A 982 5.45 59.43 -12.39
CA ASP A 982 5.55 59.59 -10.94
C ASP A 982 4.18 59.73 -10.27
N ASP A 983 3.99 58.97 -9.21
CA ASP A 983 2.73 58.83 -8.48
C ASP A 983 2.93 58.84 -6.96
N PRO A 984 3.29 59.99 -6.37
CA PRO A 984 3.58 60.08 -4.94
C PRO A 984 2.34 60.32 -4.06
N TYR A 985 1.16 60.55 -4.64
CA TYR A 985 -0.01 61.01 -3.91
C TYR A 985 -1.01 59.89 -3.65
N LEU A 986 -1.06 59.39 -2.41
CA LEU A 986 -2.06 58.43 -1.93
C LEU A 986 -2.60 58.87 -0.57
N VAL A 987 -3.91 59.09 -0.49
CA VAL A 987 -4.63 59.44 0.74
C VAL A 987 -5.78 58.48 0.95
N VAL A 988 -5.94 58.01 2.18
CA VAL A 988 -7.05 57.15 2.58
C VAL A 988 -7.93 57.86 3.62
N ALA A 989 -9.12 57.34 3.87
CA ALA A 989 -9.99 57.84 4.94
C ALA A 989 -10.83 56.71 5.53
N ALA A 990 -11.45 56.99 6.67
CA ALA A 990 -12.44 56.10 7.27
C ALA A 990 -13.69 55.94 6.37
N ASP A 991 -14.26 54.74 6.37
CA ASP A 991 -15.58 54.42 5.81
C ASP A 991 -16.29 53.36 6.70
N LYS A 992 -17.41 52.81 6.22
CA LYS A 992 -18.13 51.71 6.89
C LYS A 992 -17.17 50.54 7.16
N GLY A 993 -17.17 50.10 8.42
CA GLY A 993 -16.33 49.00 8.91
C GLY A 993 -14.89 49.38 9.25
N THR A 994 -14.45 50.61 8.93
CA THR A 994 -13.08 51.09 9.18
C THR A 994 -13.04 52.42 9.94
N ALA A 995 -14.17 52.83 10.54
CA ALA A 995 -14.32 54.13 11.18
C ALA A 995 -13.24 54.47 12.22
N THR A 996 -12.72 53.47 12.92
CA THR A 996 -11.67 53.61 13.95
C THR A 996 -10.26 53.29 13.43
N PHE A 997 -10.07 53.08 12.13
CA PHE A 997 -8.81 52.55 11.57
C PHE A 997 -7.86 53.63 11.06
N SER A 998 -8.25 54.92 11.05
CA SER A 998 -7.40 56.00 10.55
C SER A 998 -6.04 56.08 11.27
N ASP A 999 -6.00 55.92 12.59
CA ASP A 999 -4.73 55.89 13.34
C ASP A 999 -3.85 54.69 12.96
N ILE A 1000 -4.45 53.56 12.57
CA ILE A 1000 -3.73 52.37 12.09
C ILE A 1000 -3.07 52.67 10.74
N ALA A 1001 -3.78 53.33 9.83
CA ALA A 1001 -3.23 53.72 8.53
C ALA A 1001 -2.10 54.75 8.66
N ASN A 1002 -2.27 55.77 9.50
CA ASN A 1002 -1.22 56.76 9.78
C ASN A 1002 0.01 56.11 10.43
N SER A 1003 -0.19 55.14 11.31
CA SER A 1003 0.93 54.38 11.91
C SER A 1003 1.71 53.58 10.86
N ILE A 1004 1.04 53.02 9.85
CA ILE A 1004 1.72 52.33 8.73
C ILE A 1004 2.42 53.35 7.81
N ALA A 1005 1.80 54.49 7.51
CA ALA A 1005 2.46 55.54 6.73
C ALA A 1005 3.79 55.99 7.38
N LYS A 1006 3.80 56.12 8.72
CA LYS A 1006 5.01 56.35 9.53
C LYS A 1006 6.05 55.24 9.38
N GLU A 1007 5.64 53.98 9.44
CA GLU A 1007 6.52 52.80 9.22
C GLU A 1007 7.22 52.87 7.85
N TYR A 1008 6.52 53.37 6.82
CA TYR A 1008 7.04 53.53 5.46
C TYR A 1008 7.77 54.86 5.23
N GLN A 1009 7.86 55.72 6.26
CA GLN A 1009 8.37 57.09 6.15
C GLN A 1009 7.68 57.88 5.02
N PHE A 1010 6.38 57.62 4.82
CA PHE A 1010 5.62 58.23 3.75
C PHE A 1010 5.37 59.72 4.05
N TRP A 1011 5.57 60.58 3.05
CA TRP A 1011 5.66 62.04 3.23
C TRP A 1011 4.42 62.72 3.84
N LEU A 1012 3.24 62.10 3.73
CA LEU A 1012 2.02 62.62 4.35
C LEU A 1012 1.93 62.36 5.86
N ASP A 1013 2.76 61.48 6.40
CA ASP A 1013 2.85 61.17 7.83
C ASP A 1013 1.46 60.94 8.50
N ASP A 1014 1.05 61.81 9.42
CA ASP A 1014 -0.24 61.75 10.12
C ASP A 1014 -1.43 62.31 9.31
N ALA A 1015 -1.17 62.90 8.15
CA ALA A 1015 -2.16 63.35 7.18
C ALA A 1015 -2.48 62.29 6.10
N PHE A 1016 -1.86 61.10 6.15
CA PHE A 1016 -2.15 60.00 5.21
C PHE A 1016 -3.61 59.53 5.27
N ALA A 1017 -4.17 59.46 6.48
CA ALA A 1017 -5.53 59.07 6.76
C ALA A 1017 -6.27 60.12 7.61
N SER A 1018 -7.36 60.68 7.06
CA SER A 1018 -8.20 61.64 7.80
C SER A 1018 -9.05 60.96 8.88
N GLY A 1019 -9.23 61.62 10.04
CA GLY A 1019 -10.13 61.18 11.12
C GLY A 1019 -9.49 60.35 12.24
N GLY A 1020 -8.16 60.42 12.40
CA GLY A 1020 -7.46 59.86 13.57
C GLY A 1020 -7.60 60.71 14.84
N SER A 1021 -6.88 60.33 15.89
CA SER A 1021 -6.87 60.99 17.22
C SER A 1021 -6.58 62.50 17.22
N THR A 1022 -5.96 63.03 16.16
CA THR A 1022 -5.69 64.46 15.93
C THR A 1022 -6.74 65.18 15.05
N GLY A 1023 -7.71 64.45 14.50
CA GLY A 1023 -8.77 64.98 13.63
C GLY A 1023 -10.08 65.31 14.35
N TYR A 1024 -10.98 66.05 13.67
CA TYR A 1024 -12.31 66.38 14.22
C TYR A 1024 -13.21 65.13 14.33
N ASP A 1025 -13.87 64.95 15.47
CA ASP A 1025 -14.94 63.94 15.63
C ASP A 1025 -16.20 64.43 14.88
N HIS A 1026 -16.20 64.18 13.57
CA HIS A 1026 -17.26 64.61 12.67
C HIS A 1026 -18.65 64.07 13.08
N ILE A 1027 -18.69 62.96 13.83
CA ILE A 1027 -19.91 62.30 14.31
C ILE A 1027 -20.52 63.08 15.47
N LYS A 1028 -19.72 63.42 16.49
CA LYS A 1028 -20.21 64.24 17.62
C LYS A 1028 -20.62 65.64 17.19
N MET A 1029 -19.96 66.22 16.19
CA MET A 1029 -20.24 67.57 15.72
C MET A 1029 -21.44 67.64 14.74
N GLY A 1030 -21.89 66.50 14.18
CA GLY A 1030 -23.02 66.43 13.26
C GLY A 1030 -22.83 67.26 11.98
N ILE A 1031 -21.58 67.50 11.55
CA ILE A 1031 -21.24 68.45 10.47
C ILE A 1031 -21.95 68.06 9.16
N THR A 1032 -21.97 66.78 8.84
CA THR A 1032 -22.62 66.25 7.64
C THR A 1032 -24.13 66.47 7.67
N ALA A 1033 -24.78 66.16 8.80
CA ALA A 1033 -26.21 66.34 8.98
C ALA A 1033 -26.61 67.82 8.87
N ARG A 1034 -25.85 68.72 9.51
CA ARG A 1034 -26.08 70.17 9.44
C ARG A 1034 -25.91 70.71 8.02
N GLY A 1035 -24.85 70.32 7.32
CA GLY A 1035 -24.64 70.73 5.92
C GLY A 1035 -25.74 70.23 4.98
N ALA A 1036 -26.19 68.99 5.15
CA ALA A 1036 -27.34 68.45 4.42
C ALA A 1036 -28.62 69.25 4.75
N TRP A 1037 -28.85 69.56 6.03
CA TRP A 1037 -30.03 70.30 6.47
C TRP A 1037 -30.09 71.73 5.94
N GLU A 1038 -28.95 72.42 5.78
CA GLU A 1038 -28.92 73.72 5.09
C GLU A 1038 -29.41 73.60 3.64
N SER A 1039 -29.05 72.51 2.96
CA SER A 1039 -29.52 72.23 1.59
C SER A 1039 -31.03 71.94 1.58
N VAL A 1040 -31.54 71.18 2.56
CA VAL A 1040 -32.98 70.92 2.74
C VAL A 1040 -33.74 72.22 3.01
N LYS A 1041 -33.29 73.05 3.95
CA LYS A 1041 -33.88 74.37 4.24
C LYS A 1041 -33.91 75.25 2.99
N ARG A 1042 -32.83 75.25 2.19
CA ARG A 1042 -32.77 76.01 0.94
C ARG A 1042 -33.81 75.50 -0.07
N HIS A 1043 -33.90 74.19 -0.26
CA HIS A 1043 -34.84 73.56 -1.19
C HIS A 1043 -36.31 73.86 -0.83
N PHE A 1044 -36.70 73.64 0.43
CA PHE A 1044 -38.07 73.91 0.87
C PHE A 1044 -38.42 75.41 0.88
N ARG A 1045 -37.43 76.28 1.12
CA ARG A 1045 -37.61 77.73 0.96
C ARG A 1045 -37.95 78.12 -0.48
N GLU A 1046 -37.38 77.44 -1.48
CA GLU A 1046 -37.74 77.64 -2.89
C GLU A 1046 -39.17 77.16 -3.21
N LEU A 1047 -39.70 76.25 -2.41
CA LEU A 1047 -41.10 75.79 -2.45
C LEU A 1047 -42.03 76.60 -1.53
N ALA A 1048 -41.55 77.69 -0.95
CA ALA A 1048 -42.28 78.54 0.01
C ALA A 1048 -42.77 77.81 1.29
N VAL A 1049 -42.09 76.72 1.69
CA VAL A 1049 -42.36 75.97 2.92
C VAL A 1049 -41.23 76.22 3.92
N ASP A 1050 -41.58 76.67 5.13
CA ASP A 1050 -40.61 76.84 6.22
C ASP A 1050 -40.66 75.65 7.18
N ILE A 1051 -39.75 74.70 6.95
CA ILE A 1051 -39.63 73.46 7.73
C ILE A 1051 -39.16 73.66 9.18
N GLN A 1052 -38.86 74.91 9.59
CA GLN A 1052 -38.54 75.26 10.97
C GLN A 1052 -39.76 75.77 11.74
N THR A 1053 -40.85 76.10 11.06
CA THR A 1053 -42.08 76.62 11.69
C THR A 1053 -43.35 75.88 11.27
N GLN A 1054 -43.29 75.07 10.21
CA GLN A 1054 -44.41 74.32 9.65
C GLN A 1054 -44.18 72.80 9.74
N ASN A 1055 -45.24 72.06 10.07
CA ASN A 1055 -45.19 70.60 10.17
C ASN A 1055 -44.99 69.94 8.81
N VAL A 1056 -44.00 69.05 8.70
CA VAL A 1056 -43.68 68.33 7.46
C VAL A 1056 -43.60 66.83 7.68
N THR A 1057 -44.16 66.05 6.76
CA THR A 1057 -44.12 64.58 6.77
C THR A 1057 -42.79 64.11 6.20
N VAL A 1058 -42.13 63.19 6.91
CA VAL A 1058 -40.81 62.67 6.55
C VAL A 1058 -40.83 61.14 6.60
N ILE A 1059 -40.29 60.53 5.56
CA ILE A 1059 -39.81 59.15 5.56
C ILE A 1059 -38.29 59.21 5.52
N GLY A 1060 -37.60 58.39 6.29
CA GLY A 1060 -36.14 58.41 6.22
C GLY A 1060 -35.43 57.08 6.41
N ILE A 1061 -34.14 57.10 6.09
CA ILE A 1061 -33.31 55.92 5.96
C ILE A 1061 -32.23 56.01 7.03
N GLY A 1062 -32.33 55.19 8.07
CA GLY A 1062 -31.41 55.23 9.19
C GLY A 1062 -32.04 54.86 10.53
N ASP A 1063 -31.28 55.12 11.58
CA ASP A 1063 -31.65 54.90 12.98
C ASP A 1063 -31.32 56.15 13.78
N MET A 1064 -31.95 56.32 14.95
CA MET A 1064 -31.67 57.45 15.83
C MET A 1064 -30.23 57.44 16.36
N SER A 1065 -29.61 56.27 16.50
CA SER A 1065 -28.18 56.15 16.83
C SER A 1065 -27.24 56.50 15.66
N GLY A 1066 -27.77 56.74 14.46
CA GLY A 1066 -27.00 57.07 13.26
C GLY A 1066 -26.56 58.53 13.20
N ASP A 1067 -25.31 58.78 12.80
CA ASP A 1067 -24.71 60.11 12.71
C ASP A 1067 -25.54 61.10 11.86
N VAL A 1068 -25.82 60.77 10.60
CA VAL A 1068 -26.51 61.71 9.69
C VAL A 1068 -28.01 61.78 9.98
N PHE A 1069 -28.66 60.61 10.11
CA PHE A 1069 -30.11 60.55 10.31
C PHE A 1069 -30.50 61.13 11.68
N GLY A 1070 -29.89 60.64 12.77
CA GLY A 1070 -30.21 61.04 14.13
C GLY A 1070 -29.99 62.53 14.37
N ASN A 1071 -28.81 63.06 14.00
CA ASN A 1071 -28.56 64.50 14.08
C ASN A 1071 -29.53 65.28 13.19
N GLY A 1072 -29.84 64.78 11.97
CA GLY A 1072 -30.67 65.48 11.00
C GLY A 1072 -32.13 65.63 11.41
N VAL A 1073 -32.76 64.55 11.90
CA VAL A 1073 -34.17 64.55 12.30
C VAL A 1073 -34.43 65.31 13.61
N LEU A 1074 -33.37 65.74 14.31
CA LEU A 1074 -33.41 66.61 15.49
C LEU A 1074 -33.19 68.11 15.17
N LEU A 1075 -32.97 68.46 13.89
CA LEU A 1075 -32.81 69.87 13.48
C LEU A 1075 -34.16 70.60 13.28
N SER A 1076 -35.30 69.95 13.53
CA SER A 1076 -36.62 70.57 13.57
C SER A 1076 -37.60 69.79 14.44
N GLU A 1077 -38.29 70.50 15.33
CA GLU A 1077 -39.38 69.96 16.16
C GLU A 1077 -40.68 69.72 15.35
N HIS A 1078 -40.74 70.23 14.12
CA HIS A 1078 -41.91 70.15 13.24
C HIS A 1078 -41.93 68.93 12.32
N ILE A 1079 -40.98 68.01 12.46
CA ILE A 1079 -40.93 66.78 11.66
C ILE A 1079 -41.96 65.77 12.16
N LYS A 1080 -42.86 65.36 11.26
CA LYS A 1080 -43.72 64.18 11.39
C LYS A 1080 -43.02 62.99 10.74
N LEU A 1081 -42.25 62.22 11.52
CA LEU A 1081 -41.59 61.02 11.02
C LEU A 1081 -42.61 59.89 10.91
N VAL A 1082 -43.15 59.67 9.70
CA VAL A 1082 -44.21 58.66 9.47
C VAL A 1082 -43.67 57.29 9.13
N GLY A 1083 -42.39 57.22 8.75
CA GLY A 1083 -41.72 55.96 8.47
C GLY A 1083 -40.21 56.10 8.50
N ALA A 1084 -39.53 55.08 8.99
CA ALA A 1084 -38.08 54.98 8.90
C ALA A 1084 -37.64 53.53 8.75
N PHE A 1085 -36.50 53.26 8.13
CA PHE A 1085 -35.97 51.90 8.08
C PHE A 1085 -34.45 51.86 8.13
N ASN A 1086 -33.91 50.79 8.71
CA ASN A 1086 -32.49 50.49 8.74
C ASN A 1086 -32.23 49.04 8.28
N HIS A 1087 -31.08 48.47 8.62
CA HIS A 1087 -30.75 47.08 8.26
C HIS A 1087 -31.46 46.03 9.12
N ILE A 1088 -32.13 46.43 10.20
CA ILE A 1088 -32.76 45.55 11.20
C ILE A 1088 -34.28 45.74 11.24
N HIS A 1089 -34.77 46.98 11.22
CA HIS A 1089 -36.15 47.36 11.52
C HIS A 1089 -36.74 48.28 10.43
N ILE A 1090 -38.08 48.24 10.34
CA ILE A 1090 -38.94 49.19 9.65
C ILE A 1090 -39.87 49.80 10.71
N PHE A 1091 -39.73 51.09 10.97
CA PHE A 1091 -40.58 51.91 11.83
C PHE A 1091 -41.68 52.56 10.99
N LEU A 1092 -42.92 52.51 11.46
CA LEU A 1092 -44.10 53.15 10.85
C LEU A 1092 -44.94 53.83 11.93
N ASP A 1093 -45.32 55.08 11.68
CA ASP A 1093 -46.21 55.86 12.54
C ASP A 1093 -47.17 56.65 11.64
N PRO A 1094 -48.42 56.20 11.43
CA PRO A 1094 -49.35 56.82 10.48
C PRO A 1094 -49.66 58.31 10.73
N ASN A 1095 -49.67 58.76 11.99
CA ASN A 1095 -50.01 60.12 12.38
C ASN A 1095 -49.26 60.56 13.66
N PRO A 1096 -47.94 60.79 13.59
CA PRO A 1096 -47.12 61.14 14.73
C PRO A 1096 -47.44 62.55 15.25
N ASN A 1097 -47.40 62.73 16.56
CA ASN A 1097 -47.37 64.06 17.18
C ASN A 1097 -45.93 64.63 17.08
N PRO A 1098 -45.67 65.75 16.40
CA PRO A 1098 -44.32 66.28 16.18
C PRO A 1098 -43.55 66.55 17.48
N GLN A 1099 -44.21 67.15 18.49
CA GLN A 1099 -43.57 67.54 19.74
C GLN A 1099 -43.22 66.34 20.62
N ALA A 1100 -44.18 65.41 20.79
CA ALA A 1100 -43.94 64.20 21.58
C ALA A 1100 -42.92 63.25 20.91
N SER A 1101 -43.02 63.08 19.58
CA SER A 1101 -42.05 62.28 18.82
C SER A 1101 -40.67 62.94 18.74
N PHE A 1102 -40.56 64.27 18.81
CA PHE A 1102 -39.26 64.95 18.91
C PHE A 1102 -38.55 64.62 20.22
N GLN A 1103 -39.25 64.72 21.35
CA GLN A 1103 -38.70 64.37 22.67
C GLN A 1103 -38.24 62.90 22.71
N GLU A 1104 -39.04 62.00 22.15
CA GLU A 1104 -38.70 60.58 22.09
C GLU A 1104 -37.50 60.30 21.17
N ARG A 1105 -37.45 60.91 19.99
CA ARG A 1105 -36.27 60.85 19.10
C ARG A 1105 -35.03 61.38 19.82
N GLN A 1106 -35.13 62.48 20.56
CA GLN A 1106 -34.01 63.04 21.31
C GLN A 1106 -33.54 62.10 22.43
N ARG A 1107 -34.46 61.42 23.13
CA ARG A 1107 -34.15 60.37 24.11
C ARG A 1107 -33.41 59.21 23.46
N LEU A 1108 -33.91 58.71 22.33
CA LEU A 1108 -33.28 57.62 21.58
C LEU A 1108 -31.89 57.99 21.06
N PHE A 1109 -31.70 59.21 20.55
CA PHE A 1109 -30.39 59.69 20.09
C PHE A 1109 -29.34 59.70 21.22
N ASN A 1110 -29.76 60.08 22.44
CA ASN A 1110 -28.88 60.13 23.60
C ASN A 1110 -28.63 58.74 24.24
N LEU A 1111 -29.42 57.73 23.88
CA LEU A 1111 -29.28 56.37 24.42
C LEU A 1111 -28.15 55.63 23.68
N PRO A 1112 -27.16 55.06 24.41
CA PRO A 1112 -26.07 54.32 23.78
C PRO A 1112 -26.59 53.11 22.98
N ARG A 1113 -26.24 53.03 21.68
CA ARG A 1113 -26.62 51.92 20.78
C ARG A 1113 -28.14 51.71 20.64
N SER A 1114 -28.92 52.79 20.69
CA SER A 1114 -30.36 52.73 20.44
C SER A 1114 -30.71 52.17 19.07
N THR A 1115 -31.88 51.55 19.02
CA THR A 1115 -32.52 51.04 17.81
C THR A 1115 -33.98 51.46 17.78
N TRP A 1116 -34.63 51.33 16.61
CA TRP A 1116 -36.08 51.53 16.52
C TRP A 1116 -36.90 50.67 17.50
N ALA A 1117 -36.41 49.52 17.94
CA ALA A 1117 -37.10 48.69 18.93
C ALA A 1117 -37.16 49.33 20.33
N ASP A 1118 -36.31 50.32 20.61
CA ASP A 1118 -36.28 51.06 21.88
C ASP A 1118 -37.30 52.22 21.91
N TYR A 1119 -38.00 52.48 20.80
CA TYR A 1119 -39.01 53.53 20.69
C TYR A 1119 -40.22 53.20 21.57
N GLU A 1120 -40.66 54.16 22.39
CA GLU A 1120 -41.78 53.99 23.30
C GLU A 1120 -43.08 53.75 22.51
N THR A 1121 -43.58 52.51 22.56
CA THR A 1121 -44.70 52.05 21.73
C THR A 1121 -45.99 52.80 21.98
N ARG A 1122 -46.18 53.35 23.19
CA ARG A 1122 -47.34 54.19 23.55
C ARG A 1122 -47.39 55.52 22.80
N LEU A 1123 -46.27 55.97 22.24
CA LEU A 1123 -46.17 57.21 21.46
C LEU A 1123 -46.40 57.00 19.96
N ILE A 1124 -46.46 55.74 19.50
CA ILE A 1124 -46.76 55.40 18.10
C ILE A 1124 -48.28 55.48 17.89
N SER A 1125 -48.72 56.17 16.84
CA SER A 1125 -50.15 56.29 16.54
C SER A 1125 -50.80 54.96 16.13
N GLU A 1126 -52.14 54.94 16.17
CA GLU A 1126 -52.92 53.73 15.87
C GLU A 1126 -52.57 53.15 14.49
N GLY A 1127 -52.31 51.83 14.47
CA GLY A 1127 -51.93 51.10 13.26
C GLY A 1127 -50.44 51.16 12.91
N GLY A 1128 -49.63 51.96 13.62
CA GLY A 1128 -48.17 51.99 13.49
C GLY A 1128 -47.46 50.87 14.26
N GLY A 1129 -46.14 50.77 14.07
CA GLY A 1129 -45.31 49.80 14.78
C GLY A 1129 -43.88 49.72 14.27
N VAL A 1130 -43.09 48.88 14.95
CA VAL A 1130 -41.71 48.56 14.57
C VAL A 1130 -41.63 47.10 14.16
N PHE A 1131 -41.23 46.86 12.92
CA PHE A 1131 -41.23 45.54 12.29
C PHE A 1131 -39.80 45.10 11.99
N SER A 1132 -39.48 43.83 12.26
CA SER A 1132 -38.18 43.28 11.86
C SER A 1132 -38.12 43.09 10.34
N ARG A 1133 -37.00 43.51 9.74
CA ARG A 1133 -36.70 43.35 8.31
C ARG A 1133 -36.41 41.89 7.93
N SER A 1134 -36.17 41.01 8.90
CA SER A 1134 -36.01 39.57 8.67
C SER A 1134 -37.34 38.80 8.53
N ARG A 1135 -38.49 39.47 8.70
CA ARG A 1135 -39.80 38.82 8.52
C ARG A 1135 -40.04 38.47 7.06
N LYS A 1136 -40.75 37.35 6.82
CA LYS A 1136 -41.18 36.97 5.47
C LYS A 1136 -42.28 37.89 4.91
N SER A 1137 -43.09 38.47 5.78
CA SER A 1137 -44.19 39.38 5.43
C SER A 1137 -44.58 40.25 6.63
N ILE A 1138 -45.10 41.45 6.36
CA ILE A 1138 -45.59 42.42 7.33
C ILE A 1138 -47.05 42.75 6.95
N VAL A 1139 -47.98 42.47 7.87
CA VAL A 1139 -49.40 42.82 7.73
C VAL A 1139 -49.57 44.32 7.98
N LEU A 1140 -50.26 45.01 7.08
CA LEU A 1140 -50.43 46.46 7.09
C LEU A 1140 -51.80 46.81 7.66
N SER A 1141 -51.82 47.72 8.62
CA SER A 1141 -53.06 48.28 9.17
C SER A 1141 -53.77 49.17 8.14
N PRO A 1142 -55.09 49.39 8.24
CA PRO A 1142 -55.81 50.34 7.39
C PRO A 1142 -55.19 51.75 7.40
N GLN A 1143 -54.64 52.18 8.54
CA GLN A 1143 -53.97 53.47 8.72
C GLN A 1143 -52.65 53.54 7.94
N VAL A 1144 -51.83 52.47 7.94
CA VAL A 1144 -50.59 52.39 7.14
C VAL A 1144 -50.88 52.28 5.65
N GLN A 1145 -51.92 51.52 5.26
CA GLN A 1145 -52.38 51.43 3.88
C GLN A 1145 -52.79 52.80 3.33
N ALA A 1146 -53.53 53.59 4.13
CA ALA A 1146 -53.93 54.95 3.79
C ALA A 1146 -52.72 55.91 3.71
N LEU A 1147 -51.75 55.80 4.62
CA LEU A 1147 -50.52 56.60 4.60
C LEU A 1147 -49.72 56.38 3.30
N LEU A 1148 -49.55 55.12 2.89
CA LEU A 1148 -48.71 54.74 1.75
C LEU A 1148 -49.47 54.70 0.41
N GLY A 1149 -50.79 54.85 0.42
CA GLY A 1149 -51.63 54.82 -0.79
C GLY A 1149 -51.69 53.44 -1.46
N ILE A 1150 -51.64 52.36 -0.67
CA ILE A 1150 -51.60 50.96 -1.16
C ILE A 1150 -52.79 50.15 -0.66
N ALA A 1151 -53.29 49.23 -1.49
CA ALA A 1151 -54.39 48.33 -1.16
C ALA A 1151 -53.94 46.94 -0.67
N ALA A 1152 -52.63 46.67 -0.64
CA ALA A 1152 -52.09 45.38 -0.21
C ALA A 1152 -52.23 45.20 1.31
N GLU A 1153 -52.81 44.08 1.75
CA GLU A 1153 -52.98 43.76 3.17
C GLU A 1153 -51.66 43.33 3.85
N ALA A 1154 -50.69 42.85 3.08
CA ALA A 1154 -49.37 42.49 3.57
C ALA A 1154 -48.31 42.63 2.47
N LEU A 1155 -47.09 43.00 2.87
CA LEU A 1155 -45.94 43.13 1.96
C LEU A 1155 -44.70 42.47 2.56
N THR A 1156 -43.79 41.99 1.72
CA THR A 1156 -42.43 41.65 2.20
C THR A 1156 -41.72 42.94 2.66
N PRO A 1157 -40.73 42.87 3.57
CA PRO A 1157 -40.03 44.07 4.05
C PRO A 1157 -39.40 44.93 2.94
N ASN A 1158 -38.88 44.32 1.88
CA ASN A 1158 -38.30 45.07 0.76
C ASN A 1158 -39.37 45.73 -0.13
N GLU A 1159 -40.51 45.08 -0.34
CA GLU A 1159 -41.65 45.70 -1.03
C GLU A 1159 -42.24 46.85 -0.22
N LEU A 1160 -42.33 46.70 1.10
CA LEU A 1160 -42.77 47.77 2.00
C LEU A 1160 -41.80 48.97 1.97
N ILE A 1161 -40.49 48.73 2.03
CA ILE A 1161 -39.48 49.79 1.87
C ILE A 1161 -39.63 50.48 0.51
N LYS A 1162 -39.89 49.72 -0.56
CA LYS A 1162 -40.12 50.28 -1.90
C LYS A 1162 -41.42 51.08 -1.98
N ALA A 1163 -42.45 50.73 -1.22
CA ALA A 1163 -43.70 51.50 -1.15
C ALA A 1163 -43.55 52.77 -0.31
N MET A 1164 -42.59 52.82 0.61
CA MET A 1164 -42.27 54.00 1.42
C MET A 1164 -41.43 55.05 0.69
N LEU A 1165 -40.70 54.66 -0.36
CA LEU A 1165 -39.81 55.53 -1.15
C LEU A 1165 -40.46 55.94 -2.47
#